data_AF-A0A9X0D9X2-F1
#
_entry.id   AF-A0A9X0D9X2-F1
#
_cell.length_a   1.000
_cell.length_b   1.000
_cell.length_c   1.000
_cell.angle_alpha   90.00
_cell.angle_beta   90.00
_cell.angle_gamma   90.00
#
_symmetry.space_group_name_H-M   'P 1'
#
loop_
_entity.id
_entity.type
_entity.pdbx_description
1 polymer ?
#
loop_
_entity_poly.entity_id
_entity_poly.type
_entity_poly.pdbx_seq_one_letter_code
_entity_poly.pdbx_strand_id
1 'polypeptide(L)'
;MDEDISRHRIVVLGVDDNSEYDVEFKTAADDNAGTDANVYFQMIGEERESQEIQLNNRGKGYFNRGQLDRFRVRAKDVGRLKMLRVGHDNSGSDSRWLLDEVVIYSLARGERYVFKGGRWIGGRNNEIDLPLDSWNYGQLVGQEPDIPDLIDFMQSGDEVKIINAAGYLQHLCYSKESVKDKVRELGGIQVIVRLLRHYEWRVRYAAICLLRNLSFSMKHNANRLAIADCGGIEALIEILQETEKTEYREGILGVLCNLSSVESLRLRILLICLHIIVIIIIIPYSEWTALAAREQPPVRTEPWAAVLVHATRLVRNLSSAGTRARQELRDEKDLVDCLVWITRVGVKNEQYDNKCLEHSVCTLRNLSYRLESEIDRDRYDDADVDVDPAAVKEQQSQGCFAGCGDVQQYHMLLRKSKNIETLEGSAGALHNLTACSWKWAIKIRGDTRRAQAIPQLVELLRIDYDPTIRAAAIALRNLCVDSENKRTVGEKAIIHLVHRLPTGEEEERLVRDPTVASLLCAIYQLTNKNDKNSKYLRKTKGIQKMVRIATDQNKLYSPRVIKIANQVLANLWSHSQLQQQIKNAGWQYDANKNAELARAPMDYEGTSLPQTPDDRTRRDPNSARLESDDDQWRGGSRRPRDNWGNVNGGTDISSESDRQRSWGESLNQIPPPYASDDNYSRGSRSRDDLPMEVMSTSSRPSAANSVRDENDNANDRTLRLKDSGGWGWEERGPVGVRLWGRVWCNNKQVVFILA
;
A
#
# COMPACT_ATOMS: atom_id res chain seq x y z
N MET A 1 -20.67 -56.44 36.85
CA MET A 1 -19.48 -56.32 37.72
C MET A 1 -18.47 -57.31 37.18
N ASP A 2 -17.21 -56.92 37.20
CA ASP A 2 -16.04 -57.60 36.64
C ASP A 2 -15.96 -57.78 35.11
N GLU A 3 -14.69 -57.75 34.66
CA GLU A 3 -14.12 -58.05 33.33
C GLU A 3 -14.62 -57.20 32.13
N ASP A 4 -13.78 -56.54 31.33
CA ASP A 4 -12.45 -56.96 30.84
C ASP A 4 -11.56 -55.73 30.52
N ILE A 5 -10.38 -55.63 31.16
CA ILE A 5 -9.33 -54.66 30.84
C ILE A 5 -8.03 -55.41 30.60
N SER A 6 -7.27 -54.95 29.59
CA SER A 6 -5.91 -55.36 29.21
C SER A 6 -5.77 -56.59 28.29
N ARG A 7 -5.90 -56.35 26.98
CA ARG A 7 -5.21 -57.16 25.94
C ARG A 7 -4.92 -56.43 24.63
N HIS A 8 -4.35 -55.22 24.71
CA HIS A 8 -3.56 -54.68 23.60
C HIS A 8 -2.08 -54.82 23.94
N ARG A 9 -1.46 -55.87 23.40
CA ARG A 9 0.00 -56.02 23.39
C ARG A 9 0.58 -54.83 22.64
N ILE A 10 1.31 -53.96 23.33
CA ILE A 10 2.26 -53.06 22.67
C ILE A 10 3.30 -53.96 22.03
N VAL A 11 3.25 -54.07 20.69
CA VAL A 11 4.37 -54.57 19.92
C VAL A 11 5.44 -53.49 20.05
N VAL A 12 6.41 -53.71 20.95
CA VAL A 12 7.67 -52.97 20.93
C VAL A 12 8.38 -53.40 19.66
N LEU A 13 8.10 -52.69 18.57
CA LEU A 13 8.96 -52.68 17.39
C LEU A 13 10.34 -52.28 17.91
N GLY A 14 11.34 -53.14 17.69
CA GLY A 14 12.70 -52.87 18.14
C GLY A 14 13.14 -51.52 17.58
N VAL A 15 13.44 -50.57 18.48
CA VAL A 15 13.96 -49.27 18.09
C VAL A 15 15.26 -49.53 17.34
N ASP A 16 15.33 -49.11 16.07
CA ASP A 16 16.58 -49.11 15.32
C ASP A 16 17.50 -48.12 16.04
N ASP A 17 18.46 -48.65 16.76
CA ASP A 17 19.30 -47.94 17.74
C ASP A 17 20.33 -47.00 17.07
N ASN A 18 20.16 -46.77 15.76
CA ASN A 18 21.03 -46.06 14.85
C ASN A 18 20.42 -44.71 14.42
N SER A 19 21.23 -43.65 14.51
CA SER A 19 20.97 -42.34 13.92
C SER A 19 21.78 -42.13 12.65
N GLU A 20 21.33 -41.20 11.81
CA GLU A 20 22.09 -40.69 10.68
C GLU A 20 22.87 -39.44 11.06
N TYR A 21 24.12 -39.37 10.58
CA TYR A 21 25.04 -38.27 10.78
C TYR A 21 25.65 -37.84 9.45
N ASP A 22 25.75 -36.54 9.23
CA ASP A 22 26.62 -35.98 8.20
C ASP A 22 27.95 -35.57 8.84
N VAL A 23 29.07 -35.96 8.23
CA VAL A 23 30.41 -35.74 8.75
C VAL A 23 31.28 -35.10 7.68
N GLU A 24 31.94 -33.99 8.03
CA GLU A 24 32.88 -33.28 7.16
C GLU A 24 34.29 -33.35 7.74
N PHE A 25 35.26 -33.79 6.95
CA PHE A 25 36.68 -33.78 7.29
C PHE A 25 37.41 -32.73 6.47
N LYS A 26 38.15 -31.85 7.13
CA LYS A 26 38.98 -30.84 6.48
C LYS A 26 40.45 -31.16 6.66
N THR A 27 41.14 -31.42 5.55
CA THR A 27 42.59 -31.60 5.52
C THR A 27 43.27 -30.24 5.41
N ALA A 28 44.37 -30.03 6.13
CA ALA A 28 45.09 -28.77 6.13
C ALA A 28 45.70 -28.41 4.76
N ALA A 29 46.00 -27.13 4.56
CA ALA A 29 46.54 -26.58 3.31
C ALA A 29 48.08 -26.58 3.23
N ASP A 30 48.76 -27.08 4.26
CA ASP A 30 50.22 -27.18 4.36
C ASP A 30 50.82 -28.17 3.34
N ASP A 31 52.14 -28.06 3.09
CA ASP A 31 52.84 -28.97 2.19
C ASP A 31 52.80 -30.41 2.74
N ASN A 32 52.44 -31.37 1.86
CA ASN A 32 52.28 -32.80 2.16
C ASN A 32 51.23 -33.11 3.26
N ALA A 33 50.23 -32.24 3.46
CA ALA A 33 49.19 -32.41 4.49
C ALA A 33 48.19 -33.56 4.24
N GLY A 34 48.06 -34.07 3.01
CA GLY A 34 47.08 -35.10 2.64
C GLY A 34 47.60 -36.54 2.73
N THR A 35 46.70 -37.52 2.69
CA THR A 35 47.07 -38.94 2.85
C THR A 35 46.34 -39.88 1.88
N ASP A 36 47.01 -40.97 1.50
CA ASP A 36 46.45 -42.11 0.75
C ASP A 36 46.00 -43.28 1.66
N ALA A 37 46.21 -43.17 2.98
CA ALA A 37 45.79 -44.16 3.98
C ALA A 37 44.26 -44.25 4.11
N ASN A 38 43.75 -45.39 4.60
CA ASN A 38 42.33 -45.52 4.93
C ASN A 38 42.03 -44.87 6.28
N VAL A 39 41.27 -43.79 6.26
CA VAL A 39 40.77 -43.09 7.46
C VAL A 39 39.56 -43.80 8.05
N TYR A 40 39.50 -43.83 9.39
CA TYR A 40 38.34 -44.21 10.19
C TYR A 40 38.10 -43.20 11.32
N PHE A 41 36.91 -43.23 11.89
CA PHE A 41 36.60 -42.47 13.11
C PHE A 41 35.62 -43.20 14.03
N GLN A 42 35.59 -42.80 15.30
CA GLN A 42 34.68 -43.33 16.31
C GLN A 42 34.14 -42.15 17.14
N MET A 43 32.82 -42.09 17.28
CA MET A 43 32.12 -41.04 18.03
C MET A 43 31.95 -41.47 19.50
N ILE A 44 32.28 -40.58 20.43
CA ILE A 44 32.25 -40.86 21.87
C ILE A 44 31.36 -39.81 22.54
N GLY A 45 30.19 -40.24 23.01
CA GLY A 45 29.15 -39.35 23.54
C GLY A 45 28.87 -39.48 25.04
N GLU A 46 27.79 -38.84 25.48
CA GLU A 46 27.30 -38.90 26.86
C GLU A 46 26.78 -40.29 27.25
N GLU A 47 26.19 -41.03 26.30
CA GLU A 47 25.44 -42.25 26.57
C GLU A 47 26.24 -43.52 26.21
N ARG A 48 26.97 -43.51 25.09
CA ARG A 48 27.78 -44.64 24.60
C ARG A 48 28.81 -44.20 23.55
N GLU A 49 29.65 -45.14 23.12
CA GLU A 49 30.51 -45.00 21.94
C GLU A 49 29.86 -45.62 20.70
N SER A 50 30.17 -45.10 19.52
CA SER A 50 29.83 -45.74 18.25
C SER A 50 30.78 -46.90 17.95
N GLN A 51 30.43 -47.71 16.95
CA GLN A 51 31.42 -48.52 16.23
C GLN A 51 32.45 -47.62 15.52
N GLU A 52 33.60 -48.18 15.14
CA GLU A 52 34.49 -47.55 14.16
C GLU A 52 33.82 -47.48 12.79
N ILE A 53 33.89 -46.30 12.16
CA ILE A 53 33.28 -46.00 10.87
C ILE A 53 34.41 -45.80 9.86
N GLN A 54 34.54 -46.77 8.96
CA GLN A 54 35.60 -46.83 7.95
C GLN A 54 35.20 -46.02 6.71
N LEU A 55 35.99 -44.98 6.37
CA LEU A 55 35.69 -44.08 5.24
C LEU A 55 36.26 -44.56 3.91
N ASN A 56 37.22 -45.49 3.95
CA ASN A 56 37.80 -46.24 2.82
C ASN A 56 38.23 -45.34 1.64
N ASN A 57 39.44 -44.80 1.75
CA ASN A 57 40.04 -43.84 0.82
C ASN A 57 40.65 -44.48 -0.44
N ARG A 58 41.00 -45.78 -0.40
CA ARG A 58 41.79 -46.43 -1.47
C ARG A 58 41.20 -46.19 -2.86
N GLY A 59 41.93 -45.40 -3.66
CA GLY A 59 41.58 -45.07 -5.05
C GLY A 59 40.44 -44.06 -5.23
N LYS A 60 39.94 -43.43 -4.17
CA LYS A 60 38.83 -42.46 -4.23
C LYS A 60 39.24 -40.99 -4.20
N GLY A 61 40.46 -40.69 -3.73
CA GLY A 61 40.98 -39.32 -3.70
C GLY A 61 40.31 -38.42 -2.66
N TYR A 62 39.98 -38.97 -1.50
CA TYR A 62 39.63 -38.17 -0.31
C TYR A 62 40.90 -37.79 0.46
N PHE A 63 40.78 -36.79 1.34
CA PHE A 63 41.83 -36.34 2.25
C PHE A 63 43.10 -35.80 1.55
N ASN A 64 42.95 -35.22 0.34
CA ASN A 64 44.04 -34.45 -0.26
C ASN A 64 44.26 -33.13 0.50
N ARG A 65 45.46 -32.55 0.34
CA ARG A 65 45.82 -31.23 0.85
C ARG A 65 44.74 -30.18 0.56
N GLY A 66 44.26 -29.50 1.60
CA GLY A 66 43.27 -28.43 1.53
C GLY A 66 41.84 -28.88 1.19
N GLN A 67 41.58 -30.18 1.06
CA GLN A 67 40.28 -30.73 0.68
C GLN A 67 39.31 -30.77 1.88
N LEU A 68 38.02 -30.55 1.57
CA LEU A 68 36.90 -30.79 2.47
C LEU A 68 36.12 -32.00 1.95
N ASP A 69 36.12 -33.08 2.71
CA ASP A 69 35.50 -34.36 2.37
C ASP A 69 34.24 -34.60 3.18
N ARG A 70 33.17 -35.06 2.53
CA ARG A 70 31.83 -35.17 3.14
C ARG A 70 31.31 -36.60 3.08
N PHE A 71 30.81 -37.10 4.20
CA PHE A 71 30.32 -38.46 4.36
C PHE A 71 28.99 -38.48 5.11
N ARG A 72 27.98 -39.17 4.58
CA ARG A 72 26.77 -39.53 5.33
C ARG A 72 26.93 -40.93 5.90
N VAL A 73 26.76 -41.07 7.21
CA VAL A 73 26.98 -42.33 7.93
C VAL A 73 25.78 -42.66 8.80
N ARG A 74 25.56 -43.96 9.04
CA ARG A 74 24.53 -44.48 9.94
C ARG A 74 25.21 -45.24 11.07
N ALA A 75 25.04 -44.79 12.30
CA ALA A 75 25.73 -45.32 13.48
C ALA A 75 24.85 -45.20 14.71
N LYS A 76 25.19 -45.89 15.81
CA LYS A 76 24.40 -45.86 17.04
C LYS A 76 24.21 -44.42 17.54
N ASP A 77 23.03 -44.08 18.10
CA ASP A 77 22.87 -42.76 18.75
C ASP A 77 23.75 -42.71 20.01
N VAL A 78 24.84 -41.97 19.98
CA VAL A 78 25.79 -41.86 21.11
C VAL A 78 25.38 -40.83 22.17
N GLY A 79 24.25 -40.15 21.97
CA GLY A 79 23.88 -38.98 22.75
C GLY A 79 24.70 -37.76 22.35
N ARG A 80 24.86 -36.80 23.26
CA ARG A 80 25.68 -35.61 22.99
C ARG A 80 27.15 -35.99 22.87
N LEU A 81 27.82 -35.57 21.79
CA LEU A 81 29.25 -35.86 21.61
C LEU A 81 30.11 -35.15 22.66
N LYS A 82 31.10 -35.87 23.18
CA LYS A 82 32.16 -35.35 24.06
C LYS A 82 33.52 -35.37 23.39
N MET A 83 33.77 -36.36 22.55
CA MET A 83 35.07 -36.63 21.95
C MET A 83 34.88 -37.35 20.61
N LEU A 84 35.83 -37.14 19.71
CA LEU A 84 35.91 -37.80 18.42
C LEU A 84 37.29 -38.43 18.28
N ARG A 85 37.33 -39.76 18.12
CA ARG A 85 38.54 -40.49 17.77
C ARG A 85 38.68 -40.53 16.25
N VAL A 86 39.84 -40.19 15.73
CA VAL A 86 40.15 -40.24 14.30
C VAL A 86 41.49 -40.95 14.09
N GLY A 87 41.54 -41.92 13.20
CA GLY A 87 42.76 -42.64 12.88
C GLY A 87 42.83 -43.13 11.45
N HIS A 88 43.94 -43.78 11.10
CA HIS A 88 44.13 -44.37 9.78
C HIS A 88 44.96 -45.66 9.80
N ASP A 89 44.84 -46.48 8.75
CA ASP A 89 45.52 -47.79 8.64
C ASP A 89 47.04 -47.73 8.34
N ASN A 90 47.63 -46.53 8.24
CA ASN A 90 49.05 -46.30 7.91
C ASN A 90 49.46 -46.85 6.51
N SER A 91 48.50 -47.26 5.68
CA SER A 91 48.80 -47.74 4.32
C SER A 91 49.10 -46.57 3.37
N GLY A 92 49.72 -46.88 2.22
CA GLY A 92 50.08 -45.87 1.23
C GLY A 92 51.55 -45.48 1.25
N SER A 93 51.87 -44.36 0.61
CA SER A 93 53.22 -43.90 0.31
C SER A 93 53.67 -42.67 1.11
N ASP A 94 52.74 -41.81 1.54
CA ASP A 94 52.93 -40.89 2.67
C ASP A 94 51.71 -41.00 3.58
N SER A 95 51.81 -41.87 4.59
CA SER A 95 50.71 -42.14 5.52
C SER A 95 50.50 -41.04 6.56
N ARG A 96 51.25 -39.94 6.51
CA ARG A 96 51.09 -38.82 7.44
C ARG A 96 49.98 -37.91 6.95
N TRP A 97 49.11 -37.51 7.86
CA TRP A 97 47.96 -36.67 7.55
C TRP A 97 47.86 -35.50 8.53
N LEU A 98 47.74 -34.27 8.03
CA LEU A 98 47.46 -33.10 8.86
C LEU A 98 45.97 -32.76 8.79
N LEU A 99 45.23 -33.31 9.74
CA LEU A 99 43.82 -33.02 9.95
C LEU A 99 43.66 -31.62 10.57
N ASP A 100 42.89 -30.73 9.93
CA ASP A 100 42.59 -29.38 10.44
C ASP A 100 41.34 -29.39 11.33
N GLU A 101 40.22 -29.89 10.81
CA GLU A 101 38.91 -29.88 11.48
C GLU A 101 38.06 -31.10 11.08
N VAL A 102 37.23 -31.59 12.01
CA VAL A 102 36.09 -32.46 11.71
C VAL A 102 34.82 -31.82 12.22
N VAL A 103 33.78 -31.84 11.39
CA VAL A 103 32.43 -31.37 11.74
C VAL A 103 31.48 -32.56 11.72
N ILE A 104 30.68 -32.73 12.78
CA ILE A 104 29.64 -33.78 12.84
C ILE A 104 28.27 -33.13 13.06
N TYR A 105 27.31 -33.50 12.23
CA TYR A 105 25.91 -33.10 12.31
C TYR A 105 25.08 -34.31 12.72
N SER A 106 24.46 -34.28 13.91
CA SER A 106 23.45 -35.27 14.31
C SER A 106 22.11 -34.88 13.69
N LEU A 107 21.66 -35.62 12.67
CA LEU A 107 20.44 -35.28 11.94
C LEU A 107 19.19 -35.48 12.81
N ALA A 108 19.21 -36.47 13.72
CA ALA A 108 18.11 -36.76 14.64
C ALA A 108 17.96 -35.72 15.77
N ARG A 109 19.06 -35.08 16.20
CA ARG A 109 19.06 -34.11 17.30
C ARG A 109 19.17 -32.65 16.86
N GLY A 110 19.53 -32.39 15.60
CA GLY A 110 19.79 -31.03 15.09
C GLY A 110 21.06 -30.38 15.67
N GLU A 111 21.99 -31.18 16.18
CA GLU A 111 23.20 -30.74 16.87
C GLU A 111 24.41 -30.76 15.91
N ARG A 112 25.21 -29.68 15.93
CA ARG A 112 26.48 -29.56 15.18
C ARG A 112 27.65 -29.53 16.16
N TYR A 113 28.65 -30.37 15.91
CA TYR A 113 29.87 -30.51 16.70
C TYR A 113 31.09 -30.20 15.85
N VAL A 114 32.09 -29.53 16.43
CA VAL A 114 33.33 -29.15 15.74
C VAL A 114 34.54 -29.60 16.57
N PHE A 115 35.37 -30.42 15.96
CA PHE A 115 36.58 -30.99 16.54
C PHE A 115 37.80 -30.44 15.81
N LYS A 116 38.72 -29.80 16.53
CA LYS A 116 39.96 -29.28 15.93
C LYS A 116 41.04 -30.34 15.93
N GLY A 117 41.49 -30.74 14.74
CA GLY A 117 42.58 -31.69 14.55
C GLY A 117 43.93 -31.05 14.88
N GLY A 118 44.30 -30.02 14.11
CA GLY A 118 45.50 -29.19 14.28
C GLY A 118 46.83 -29.95 14.41
N ARG A 119 46.89 -31.23 14.04
CA ARG A 119 47.98 -32.16 14.40
C ARG A 119 48.19 -33.20 13.32
N TRP A 120 49.45 -33.61 13.17
CA TRP A 120 49.82 -34.72 12.29
C TRP A 120 49.47 -36.07 12.92
N ILE A 121 48.71 -36.87 12.19
CA ILE A 121 48.44 -38.28 12.44
C ILE A 121 49.42 -39.08 11.56
N GLY A 122 50.07 -40.11 12.08
CA GLY A 122 51.04 -40.90 11.30
C GLY A 122 52.06 -41.70 12.10
N GLY A 123 52.61 -42.74 11.47
CA GLY A 123 53.72 -43.52 12.03
C GLY A 123 53.33 -44.26 13.31
N ARG A 124 53.97 -43.95 14.44
CA ARG A 124 53.66 -44.56 15.75
C ARG A 124 52.35 -44.08 16.38
N ASN A 125 51.85 -42.91 15.97
CA ASN A 125 50.63 -42.31 16.48
C ASN A 125 49.65 -42.13 15.30
N ASN A 126 49.07 -43.25 14.84
CA ASN A 126 48.15 -43.30 13.70
C ASN A 126 46.68 -43.02 14.08
N GLU A 127 46.45 -42.55 15.30
CA GLU A 127 45.15 -42.21 15.88
C GLU A 127 45.30 -41.02 16.82
N ILE A 128 44.28 -40.15 16.87
CA ILE A 128 44.15 -39.05 17.82
C ILE A 128 42.73 -38.96 18.39
N ASP A 129 42.64 -38.69 19.69
CA ASP A 129 41.40 -38.34 20.38
C ASP A 129 41.24 -36.81 20.41
N LEU A 130 40.16 -36.32 19.81
CA LEU A 130 39.81 -34.91 19.71
C LEU A 130 38.68 -34.60 20.71
N PRO A 131 38.96 -33.96 21.87
CA PRO A 131 37.90 -33.53 22.76
C PRO A 131 37.05 -32.42 22.12
N LEU A 132 35.77 -32.37 22.44
CA LEU A 132 34.91 -31.24 22.08
C LEU A 132 35.29 -30.04 22.95
N ASP A 133 35.83 -28.99 22.33
CA ASP A 133 36.10 -27.73 23.04
C ASP A 133 34.80 -27.15 23.59
N SER A 134 34.76 -26.90 24.90
CA SER A 134 33.56 -26.50 25.65
C SER A 134 32.93 -25.16 25.23
N TRP A 135 33.61 -24.41 24.36
CA TRP A 135 33.16 -23.14 23.78
C TRP A 135 32.41 -23.29 22.45
N ASN A 136 32.44 -24.48 21.82
CA ASN A 136 31.79 -24.76 20.53
C ASN A 136 30.49 -25.58 20.68
N TYR A 137 29.90 -25.61 21.89
CA TYR A 137 28.64 -26.31 22.13
C TYR A 137 27.47 -25.63 21.37
N GLY A 138 26.67 -26.43 20.68
CA GLY A 138 25.78 -25.94 19.62
C GLY A 138 24.66 -24.99 20.06
N GLN A 139 24.64 -23.81 19.46
CA GLN A 139 23.41 -23.22 18.96
C GLN A 139 23.35 -23.46 17.45
N LEU A 140 22.17 -23.76 16.91
CA LEU A 140 21.93 -23.96 15.48
C LEU A 140 22.48 -22.77 14.67
N VAL A 141 23.67 -22.95 14.07
CA VAL A 141 23.95 -22.35 12.76
C VAL A 141 23.25 -23.23 11.74
N GLY A 142 21.91 -23.19 11.76
CA GLY A 142 21.18 -23.45 10.55
C GLY A 142 21.68 -22.42 9.54
N GLN A 143 22.29 -22.87 8.45
CA GLN A 143 22.58 -21.99 7.35
C GLN A 143 21.23 -21.38 6.95
N GLU A 144 21.09 -20.05 7.07
CA GLU A 144 19.83 -19.39 6.75
C GLU A 144 19.47 -19.77 5.31
N PRO A 145 18.30 -20.40 5.07
CA PRO A 145 17.97 -20.93 3.75
C PRO A 145 17.91 -19.76 2.77
N ASP A 146 18.68 -19.87 1.69
CA ASP A 146 18.71 -18.85 0.66
C ASP A 146 17.35 -18.80 -0.07
N ILE A 147 17.11 -17.73 -0.83
CA ILE A 147 15.85 -17.55 -1.56
C ILE A 147 15.51 -18.75 -2.48
N PRO A 148 16.46 -19.41 -3.19
CA PRO A 148 16.18 -20.65 -3.93
C PRO A 148 15.69 -21.79 -3.03
N ASP A 149 16.33 -22.04 -1.88
CA ASP A 149 15.93 -23.11 -0.95
C ASP A 149 14.48 -22.90 -0.47
N LEU A 150 14.12 -21.66 -0.15
CA LEU A 150 12.75 -21.30 0.24
C LEU A 150 11.73 -21.54 -0.88
N ILE A 151 12.10 -21.30 -2.13
CA ILE A 151 11.26 -21.56 -3.31
C ILE A 151 11.09 -23.06 -3.55
N ASP A 152 12.13 -23.87 -3.32
CA ASP A 152 12.07 -25.33 -3.42
C ASP A 152 11.30 -25.96 -2.24
N PHE A 153 11.43 -25.40 -1.03
CA PHE A 153 10.65 -25.80 0.14
C PHE A 153 9.15 -25.51 -0.03
N MET A 154 8.79 -24.43 -0.73
CA MET A 154 7.42 -24.16 -1.14
C MET A 154 6.87 -25.16 -2.19
N GLN A 155 7.69 -26.07 -2.70
CA GLN A 155 7.31 -27.12 -3.65
C GLN A 155 7.41 -28.55 -3.07
N SER A 156 7.82 -28.72 -1.81
CA SER A 156 8.18 -30.04 -1.25
C SER A 156 7.01 -30.95 -0.83
N GLY A 157 5.76 -30.59 -1.13
CA GLY A 157 4.55 -31.38 -0.76
C GLY A 157 4.18 -31.38 0.73
N ASP A 158 5.17 -31.24 1.62
CA ASP A 158 4.99 -31.04 3.06
C ASP A 158 4.38 -29.66 3.37
N GLU A 159 3.12 -29.64 3.83
CA GLU A 159 2.39 -28.43 4.21
C GLU A 159 3.11 -27.57 5.24
N VAL A 160 3.74 -28.18 6.26
CA VAL A 160 4.42 -27.47 7.35
C VAL A 160 5.67 -26.78 6.81
N LYS A 161 6.43 -27.49 5.97
CA LYS A 161 7.60 -26.94 5.29
C LYS A 161 7.23 -25.81 4.33
N ILE A 162 6.15 -25.94 3.58
CA ILE A 162 5.62 -24.89 2.69
C ILE A 162 5.22 -23.65 3.48
N ILE A 163 4.44 -23.79 4.56
CA ILE A 163 3.97 -22.68 5.41
C ILE A 163 5.16 -21.95 6.04
N ASN A 164 6.12 -22.69 6.59
CA ASN A 164 7.31 -22.11 7.22
C ASN A 164 8.20 -21.37 6.20
N ALA A 165 8.42 -21.95 5.02
CA ALA A 165 9.19 -21.30 3.96
C ALA A 165 8.51 -20.01 3.45
N ALA A 166 7.19 -20.05 3.23
CA ALA A 166 6.43 -18.87 2.82
C ALA A 166 6.44 -17.78 3.89
N GLY A 167 6.28 -18.13 5.17
CA GLY A 167 6.33 -17.18 6.30
C GLY A 167 7.71 -16.56 6.51
N TYR A 168 8.79 -17.33 6.37
CA TYR A 168 10.15 -16.81 6.45
C TYR A 168 10.45 -15.88 5.26
N LEU A 169 10.06 -16.26 4.04
CA LEU A 169 10.22 -15.41 2.86
C LEU A 169 9.36 -14.13 2.94
N GLN A 170 8.18 -14.18 3.55
CA GLN A 170 7.33 -13.02 3.84
C GLN A 170 8.05 -12.01 4.75
N HIS A 171 8.74 -12.51 5.79
CA HIS A 171 9.56 -11.69 6.69
C HIS A 171 10.71 -11.02 5.93
N LEU A 172 11.47 -11.77 5.12
CA LEU A 172 12.55 -11.20 4.30
C LEU A 172 12.04 -10.13 3.32
N CYS A 173 10.82 -10.30 2.80
CA CYS A 173 10.18 -9.34 1.90
C CYS A 173 9.61 -8.09 2.59
N TYR A 174 9.49 -8.00 3.92
CA TYR A 174 8.75 -6.90 4.58
C TYR A 174 9.30 -5.49 4.34
N SER A 175 10.59 -5.32 3.97
CA SER A 175 11.15 -3.99 3.64
C SER A 175 12.31 -4.01 2.63
N LYS A 176 12.66 -5.17 2.07
CA LYS A 176 13.83 -5.32 1.19
C LYS A 176 13.39 -5.52 -0.26
N GLU A 177 13.36 -4.44 -1.04
CA GLU A 177 12.99 -4.51 -2.47
C GLU A 177 13.87 -5.50 -3.25
N SER A 178 15.18 -5.56 -2.96
CA SER A 178 16.10 -6.51 -3.60
C SER A 178 15.74 -7.97 -3.35
N VAL A 179 15.17 -8.32 -2.20
CA VAL A 179 14.65 -9.67 -1.93
C VAL A 179 13.41 -9.93 -2.80
N LYS A 180 12.49 -8.97 -2.88
CA LYS A 180 11.27 -9.09 -3.70
C LYS A 180 11.60 -9.24 -5.19
N ASP A 181 12.56 -8.46 -5.69
CA ASP A 181 13.10 -8.58 -7.04
C ASP A 181 13.73 -9.96 -7.26
N LYS A 182 14.54 -10.45 -6.31
CA LYS A 182 15.19 -11.76 -6.44
C LYS A 182 14.20 -12.92 -6.45
N VAL A 183 13.13 -12.85 -5.66
CA VAL A 183 12.02 -13.82 -5.68
C VAL A 183 11.32 -13.84 -7.05
N ARG A 184 11.13 -12.68 -7.70
CA ARG A 184 10.59 -12.61 -9.07
C ARG A 184 11.55 -13.25 -10.08
N GLU A 185 12.83 -12.89 -10.04
CA GLU A 185 13.87 -13.39 -10.96
C GLU A 185 14.03 -14.91 -10.90
N LEU A 186 13.89 -15.50 -9.71
CA LEU A 186 13.95 -16.95 -9.49
C LEU A 186 12.63 -17.67 -9.81
N GLY A 187 11.63 -16.99 -10.40
CA GLY A 187 10.32 -17.58 -10.73
C GLY A 187 9.41 -17.87 -9.52
N GLY A 188 9.81 -17.46 -8.31
CA GLY A 188 9.11 -17.74 -7.06
C GLY A 188 7.67 -17.24 -7.05
N ILE A 189 7.36 -16.12 -7.71
CA ILE A 189 5.99 -15.61 -7.85
C ILE A 189 5.04 -16.67 -8.44
N GLN A 190 5.48 -17.45 -9.44
CA GLN A 190 4.64 -18.49 -10.03
C GLN A 190 4.51 -19.74 -9.16
N VAL A 191 5.46 -20.01 -8.25
CA VAL A 191 5.29 -21.01 -7.19
C VAL A 191 4.21 -20.53 -6.22
N ILE A 192 4.31 -19.30 -5.73
CA ILE A 192 3.41 -18.76 -4.71
C ILE A 192 1.97 -18.60 -5.23
N VAL A 193 1.78 -18.18 -6.50
CA VAL A 193 0.45 -18.12 -7.12
C VAL A 193 -0.15 -19.52 -7.35
N ARG A 194 0.66 -20.57 -7.54
CA ARG A 194 0.15 -21.97 -7.56
C ARG A 194 -0.35 -22.41 -6.19
N LEU A 195 0.30 -22.00 -5.09
CA LEU A 195 -0.11 -22.33 -3.72
C LEU A 195 -1.48 -21.74 -3.32
N LEU A 196 -1.96 -20.70 -4.00
CA LEU A 196 -3.33 -20.20 -3.83
C LEU A 196 -4.40 -21.27 -4.10
N ARG A 197 -4.11 -22.24 -4.98
CA ARG A 197 -5.01 -23.35 -5.33
C ARG A 197 -4.72 -24.65 -4.58
N HIS A 198 -3.88 -24.62 -3.53
CA HIS A 198 -3.63 -25.77 -2.67
C HIS A 198 -4.93 -26.20 -1.94
N TYR A 199 -5.07 -27.47 -1.53
CA TYR A 199 -6.27 -27.89 -0.80
C TYR A 199 -6.28 -27.37 0.66
N GLU A 200 -5.14 -27.44 1.34
CA GLU A 200 -5.00 -26.99 2.73
C GLU A 200 -5.04 -25.46 2.84
N TRP A 201 -5.92 -24.95 3.69
CA TRP A 201 -6.19 -23.51 3.78
C TRP A 201 -5.07 -22.69 4.42
N ARG A 202 -4.31 -23.28 5.36
CA ARG A 202 -3.14 -22.61 5.96
C ARG A 202 -2.06 -22.31 4.90
N VAL A 203 -1.89 -23.19 3.91
CA VAL A 203 -0.98 -22.97 2.77
C VAL A 203 -1.46 -21.81 1.90
N ARG A 204 -2.77 -21.77 1.55
CA ARG A 204 -3.37 -20.64 0.81
C ARG A 204 -3.14 -19.31 1.52
N TYR A 205 -3.37 -19.26 2.83
CA TYR A 205 -3.23 -18.04 3.63
C TYR A 205 -1.77 -17.58 3.73
N ALA A 206 -0.81 -18.49 3.93
CA ALA A 206 0.61 -18.17 3.90
C ALA A 206 1.03 -17.56 2.55
N ALA A 207 0.54 -18.11 1.43
CA ALA A 207 0.77 -17.56 0.10
C ALA A 207 0.15 -16.16 -0.08
N ILE A 208 -1.09 -15.92 0.40
CA ILE A 208 -1.73 -14.59 0.38
C ILE A 208 -0.88 -13.55 1.14
N CYS A 209 -0.42 -13.88 2.35
CA CYS A 209 0.40 -12.99 3.18
C CYS A 209 1.75 -12.66 2.52
N LEU A 210 2.41 -13.65 1.91
CA LEU A 210 3.63 -13.44 1.14
C LEU A 210 3.40 -12.57 -0.11
N LEU A 211 2.34 -12.82 -0.88
CA LEU A 211 1.97 -11.99 -2.03
C LEU A 211 1.65 -10.55 -1.64
N ARG A 212 1.09 -10.30 -0.45
CA ARG A 212 0.82 -8.95 0.06
C ARG A 212 2.11 -8.16 0.28
N ASN A 213 3.17 -8.78 0.80
CA ASN A 213 4.48 -8.14 0.93
C ASN A 213 5.22 -8.02 -0.42
N LEU A 214 5.14 -9.01 -1.31
CA LEU A 214 5.77 -8.98 -2.65
C LEU A 214 5.14 -7.95 -3.60
N SER A 215 3.82 -7.75 -3.51
CA SER A 215 3.07 -6.78 -4.33
C SER A 215 3.20 -5.33 -3.85
N PHE A 216 3.73 -5.11 -2.65
CA PHE A 216 4.01 -3.76 -2.16
C PHE A 216 5.38 -3.27 -2.65
N SER A 217 5.41 -2.12 -3.34
CA SER A 217 6.63 -1.40 -3.72
C SER A 217 6.30 0.07 -3.97
N MET A 218 7.24 0.98 -3.67
CA MET A 218 7.14 2.41 -4.01
C MET A 218 7.88 2.77 -5.30
N LYS A 219 8.75 1.89 -5.80
CA LYS A 219 9.66 2.18 -6.92
C LYS A 219 9.18 1.59 -8.24
N HIS A 220 8.82 0.30 -8.26
CA HIS A 220 8.56 -0.44 -9.50
C HIS A 220 7.34 -1.36 -9.40
N ASN A 221 6.62 -1.53 -10.52
CA ASN A 221 5.40 -2.34 -10.61
C ASN A 221 5.64 -3.79 -11.05
N ALA A 222 6.89 -4.20 -11.28
CA ALA A 222 7.23 -5.47 -11.92
C ALA A 222 6.69 -6.72 -11.18
N ASN A 223 6.69 -6.74 -9.85
CA ASN A 223 6.08 -7.83 -9.08
C ASN A 223 4.55 -7.86 -9.20
N ARG A 224 3.91 -6.68 -9.25
CA ARG A 224 2.44 -6.56 -9.40
C ARG A 224 1.99 -7.12 -10.76
N LEU A 225 2.74 -6.79 -11.80
CA LEU A 225 2.54 -7.35 -13.15
C LEU A 225 2.76 -8.86 -13.15
N ALA A 226 3.91 -9.35 -12.64
CA ALA A 226 4.20 -10.79 -12.59
C ALA A 226 3.14 -11.62 -11.82
N ILE A 227 2.56 -11.09 -10.75
CA ILE A 227 1.45 -11.74 -10.02
C ILE A 227 0.20 -11.84 -10.90
N ALA A 228 -0.14 -10.77 -11.64
CA ALA A 228 -1.28 -10.76 -12.55
C ALA A 228 -1.06 -11.65 -13.78
N ASP A 229 0.15 -11.71 -14.32
CA ASP A 229 0.53 -12.55 -15.46
C ASP A 229 0.51 -14.05 -15.11
N CYS A 230 0.80 -14.39 -13.85
CA CYS A 230 0.65 -15.75 -13.32
C CYS A 230 -0.82 -16.17 -13.05
N GLY A 231 -1.82 -15.33 -13.33
CA GLY A 231 -3.22 -15.61 -13.01
C GLY A 231 -3.59 -15.45 -11.53
N GLY A 232 -2.85 -14.60 -10.81
CA GLY A 232 -3.05 -14.37 -9.37
C GLY A 232 -4.29 -13.57 -9.04
N ILE A 233 -4.82 -12.73 -9.95
CA ILE A 233 -6.06 -11.97 -9.72
C ILE A 233 -7.23 -12.95 -9.64
N GLU A 234 -7.33 -13.84 -10.62
CA GLU A 234 -8.35 -14.88 -10.74
C GLU A 234 -8.29 -15.84 -9.53
N ALA A 235 -7.10 -16.34 -9.19
CA ALA A 235 -6.90 -17.23 -8.03
C ALA A 235 -7.29 -16.58 -6.69
N LEU A 236 -7.01 -15.28 -6.51
CA LEU A 236 -7.41 -14.55 -5.30
C LEU A 236 -8.93 -14.38 -5.20
N ILE A 237 -9.61 -14.21 -6.34
CA ILE A 237 -11.07 -14.06 -6.40
C ILE A 237 -11.78 -15.42 -6.23
N GLU A 238 -11.23 -16.51 -6.74
CA GLU A 238 -11.67 -17.89 -6.44
C GLU A 238 -11.72 -18.13 -4.92
N ILE A 239 -10.61 -17.87 -4.20
CA ILE A 239 -10.57 -18.01 -2.73
C ILE A 239 -11.55 -17.06 -2.04
N LEU A 240 -11.76 -15.84 -2.57
CA LEU A 240 -12.65 -14.84 -1.99
C LEU A 240 -14.12 -15.29 -1.99
N GLN A 241 -14.52 -16.04 -3.02
CA GLN A 241 -15.87 -16.63 -3.13
C GLN A 241 -16.06 -17.81 -2.16
N GLU A 242 -15.01 -18.57 -1.88
CA GLU A 242 -15.06 -19.74 -1.00
C GLU A 242 -14.93 -19.39 0.50
N THR A 243 -14.35 -18.23 0.86
CA THR A 243 -14.01 -17.92 2.26
C THR A 243 -15.00 -17.02 2.98
N GLU A 244 -15.40 -17.44 4.19
CA GLU A 244 -16.14 -16.62 5.16
C GLU A 244 -15.22 -15.91 6.16
N LYS A 245 -13.95 -16.32 6.31
CA LYS A 245 -13.05 -15.78 7.33
C LYS A 245 -12.58 -14.37 6.98
N THR A 246 -12.86 -13.42 7.87
CA THR A 246 -12.52 -12.00 7.76
C THR A 246 -11.03 -11.78 7.44
N GLU A 247 -10.13 -12.44 8.17
CA GLU A 247 -8.67 -12.27 8.03
C GLU A 247 -8.18 -12.65 6.63
N TYR A 248 -8.83 -13.66 6.01
CA TYR A 248 -8.48 -14.12 4.67
C TYR A 248 -9.00 -13.14 3.61
N ARG A 249 -10.23 -12.61 3.79
CA ARG A 249 -10.78 -11.53 2.95
C ARG A 249 -9.91 -10.27 3.01
N GLU A 250 -9.40 -9.89 4.18
CA GLU A 250 -8.47 -8.76 4.33
C GLU A 250 -7.12 -9.01 3.68
N GLY A 251 -6.56 -10.21 3.81
CA GLY A 251 -5.34 -10.62 3.10
C GLY A 251 -5.50 -10.47 1.58
N ILE A 252 -6.57 -11.05 1.02
CA ILE A 252 -6.89 -11.03 -0.41
C ILE A 252 -7.08 -9.60 -0.92
N LEU A 253 -7.95 -8.82 -0.27
CA LEU A 253 -8.18 -7.42 -0.65
C LEU A 253 -6.92 -6.57 -0.50
N GLY A 254 -6.04 -6.89 0.45
CA GLY A 254 -4.73 -6.26 0.61
C GLY A 254 -3.85 -6.44 -0.63
N VAL A 255 -3.76 -7.66 -1.17
CA VAL A 255 -3.05 -7.93 -2.44
C VAL A 255 -3.72 -7.19 -3.60
N LEU A 256 -5.04 -7.32 -3.77
CA LEU A 256 -5.77 -6.69 -4.87
C LEU A 256 -5.68 -5.15 -4.84
N CYS A 257 -5.67 -4.53 -3.64
CA CYS A 257 -5.39 -3.11 -3.46
C CYS A 257 -4.00 -2.73 -3.98
N ASN A 258 -2.97 -3.51 -3.63
CA ASN A 258 -1.60 -3.27 -4.12
C ASN A 258 -1.55 -3.39 -5.66
N LEU A 259 -2.21 -4.39 -6.25
CA LEU A 259 -2.27 -4.56 -7.71
C LEU A 259 -3.02 -3.41 -8.41
N SER A 260 -4.14 -2.93 -7.84
CA SER A 260 -4.95 -1.82 -8.41
C SER A 260 -4.26 -0.46 -8.46
N SER A 261 -3.09 -0.31 -7.82
CA SER A 261 -2.23 0.86 -8.00
C SER A 261 -1.62 0.94 -9.40
N VAL A 262 -1.53 -0.19 -10.12
CA VAL A 262 -1.03 -0.26 -11.50
C VAL A 262 -2.16 0.04 -12.46
N GLU A 263 -2.04 1.16 -13.17
CA GLU A 263 -3.07 1.65 -14.10
C GLU A 263 -3.51 0.62 -15.15
N SER A 264 -2.57 -0.06 -15.79
CA SER A 264 -2.84 -1.11 -16.79
C SER A 264 -3.54 -2.36 -16.24
N LEU A 265 -3.52 -2.59 -14.91
CA LEU A 265 -4.23 -3.70 -14.29
C LEU A 265 -5.65 -3.35 -13.84
N ARG A 266 -5.97 -2.06 -13.63
CA ARG A 266 -7.23 -1.65 -13.00
C ARG A 266 -8.46 -2.16 -13.74
N LEU A 267 -8.55 -1.99 -15.06
CA LEU A 267 -9.73 -2.46 -15.82
C LEU A 267 -9.87 -3.99 -15.79
N ARG A 268 -8.75 -4.74 -15.89
CA ARG A 268 -8.77 -6.21 -15.76
C ARG A 268 -9.26 -6.64 -14.38
N ILE A 269 -8.74 -6.03 -13.30
CA ILE A 269 -9.17 -6.32 -11.93
C ILE A 269 -10.67 -6.05 -11.79
N LEU A 270 -11.14 -4.87 -12.20
CA LEU A 270 -12.55 -4.46 -12.13
C LEU A 270 -13.47 -5.50 -12.78
N LEU A 271 -13.20 -5.88 -14.03
CA LEU A 271 -14.05 -6.80 -14.79
C LEU A 271 -14.08 -8.23 -14.20
N ILE A 272 -13.10 -8.60 -13.37
CA ILE A 272 -13.05 -9.91 -12.69
C ILE A 272 -13.71 -9.83 -11.31
N CYS A 273 -13.51 -8.75 -10.55
CA CYS A 273 -13.82 -8.73 -9.12
C CYS A 273 -15.04 -7.91 -8.71
N LEU A 274 -15.54 -7.00 -9.55
CA LEU A 274 -16.50 -5.96 -9.14
C LEU A 274 -17.76 -6.55 -8.46
N HIS A 275 -18.55 -7.32 -9.21
CA HIS A 275 -19.77 -7.95 -8.73
C HIS A 275 -19.58 -8.79 -7.45
N ILE A 276 -18.47 -9.53 -7.40
CA ILE A 276 -18.13 -10.43 -6.29
C ILE A 276 -17.84 -9.63 -5.02
N ILE A 277 -17.07 -8.55 -5.12
CA ILE A 277 -16.77 -7.67 -3.97
C ILE A 277 -18.04 -6.93 -3.53
N VAL A 278 -18.91 -6.53 -4.45
CA VAL A 278 -20.17 -5.86 -4.13
C VAL A 278 -21.08 -6.77 -3.29
N ILE A 279 -21.33 -8.00 -3.77
CA ILE A 279 -22.21 -8.96 -3.10
C ILE A 279 -21.61 -9.51 -1.79
N ILE A 280 -20.34 -9.92 -1.78
CA ILE A 280 -19.75 -10.62 -0.63
C ILE A 280 -19.31 -9.63 0.46
N ILE A 281 -19.02 -8.37 0.11
CA ILE A 281 -18.34 -7.42 1.00
C ILE A 281 -19.04 -6.07 1.12
N ILE A 282 -19.28 -5.35 0.03
CA ILE A 282 -19.76 -3.97 0.15
C ILE A 282 -21.18 -3.93 0.68
N ILE A 283 -22.10 -4.74 0.13
CA ILE A 283 -23.49 -4.81 0.62
C ILE A 283 -23.52 -5.31 2.09
N PRO A 284 -22.94 -6.46 2.47
CA PRO A 284 -23.09 -6.99 3.83
C PRO A 284 -22.41 -6.12 4.90
N TYR A 285 -21.19 -5.63 4.65
CA TYR A 285 -20.42 -4.89 5.67
C TYR A 285 -20.75 -3.39 5.73
N SER A 286 -21.40 -2.82 4.70
CA SER A 286 -21.96 -1.46 4.79
C SER A 286 -23.28 -1.40 5.57
N GLU A 287 -23.87 -2.56 5.86
CA GLU A 287 -25.21 -2.71 6.45
C GLU A 287 -26.30 -2.02 5.60
N TRP A 288 -26.06 -1.88 4.28
CA TRP A 288 -27.01 -1.28 3.37
C TRP A 288 -28.14 -2.24 3.01
N THR A 289 -29.38 -1.74 3.07
CA THR A 289 -30.52 -2.32 2.36
C THR A 289 -31.41 -1.17 1.85
N ALA A 290 -32.19 -1.44 0.80
CA ALA A 290 -33.20 -0.50 0.30
C ALA A 290 -34.27 -0.10 1.35
N LEU A 291 -34.46 -0.90 2.40
CA LEU A 291 -35.32 -0.57 3.54
C LEU A 291 -34.60 0.39 4.50
N ALA A 292 -33.40 0.02 4.96
CA ALA A 292 -32.59 0.86 5.86
C ALA A 292 -32.28 2.25 5.27
N ALA A 293 -32.09 2.34 3.96
CA ALA A 293 -31.84 3.60 3.25
C ALA A 293 -32.98 4.64 3.39
N ARG A 294 -34.22 4.19 3.62
CA ARG A 294 -35.42 5.01 3.85
C ARG A 294 -35.53 5.51 5.29
N GLU A 295 -34.89 4.83 6.22
CA GLU A 295 -34.83 5.21 7.62
C GLU A 295 -33.72 6.26 7.88
N GLN A 296 -33.59 6.71 9.12
CA GLN A 296 -32.42 7.49 9.48
C GLN A 296 -31.18 6.59 9.54
N PRO A 297 -29.98 7.07 9.17
CA PRO A 297 -28.78 6.26 9.29
C PRO A 297 -28.55 5.80 10.75
N PRO A 298 -28.08 4.58 11.00
CA PRO A 298 -27.83 4.06 12.34
C PRO A 298 -26.76 4.86 13.08
N VAL A 299 -26.85 4.87 14.41
CA VAL A 299 -25.75 5.32 15.28
C VAL A 299 -24.82 4.12 15.51
N ARG A 300 -23.52 4.30 15.28
CA ARG A 300 -22.50 3.27 15.46
C ARG A 300 -21.66 3.55 16.70
N THR A 301 -21.44 2.52 17.51
CA THR A 301 -20.38 2.53 18.53
C THR A 301 -19.04 2.08 17.95
N GLU A 302 -19.07 1.10 17.03
CA GLU A 302 -17.89 0.49 16.42
C GLU A 302 -17.53 1.08 15.05
N PRO A 303 -16.23 1.11 14.69
CA PRO A 303 -15.80 1.42 13.33
C PRO A 303 -16.26 0.35 12.33
N TRP A 304 -16.24 0.67 11.03
CA TRP A 304 -16.40 -0.35 9.99
C TRP A 304 -15.23 -1.33 9.99
N ALA A 305 -15.52 -2.61 9.70
CA ALA A 305 -14.51 -3.65 9.57
C ALA A 305 -13.47 -3.33 8.48
N ALA A 306 -12.22 -3.72 8.68
CA ALA A 306 -11.13 -3.40 7.76
C ALA A 306 -11.30 -4.06 6.37
N VAL A 307 -12.01 -5.19 6.27
CA VAL A 307 -12.53 -5.74 5.00
C VAL A 307 -13.23 -4.66 4.15
N LEU A 308 -14.19 -3.90 4.71
CA LEU A 308 -14.92 -2.87 3.97
C LEU A 308 -14.02 -1.69 3.61
N VAL A 309 -13.10 -1.32 4.50
CA VAL A 309 -12.11 -0.25 4.24
C VAL A 309 -11.20 -0.65 3.05
N HIS A 310 -10.79 -1.91 2.95
CA HIS A 310 -10.01 -2.40 1.83
C HIS A 310 -10.85 -2.54 0.54
N ALA A 311 -12.10 -3.00 0.61
CA ALA A 311 -12.98 -3.11 -0.55
C ALA A 311 -13.32 -1.74 -1.16
N THR A 312 -13.71 -0.76 -0.34
CA THR A 312 -13.94 0.63 -0.80
C THR A 312 -12.69 1.26 -1.38
N ARG A 313 -11.50 0.99 -0.81
CA ARG A 313 -10.22 1.45 -1.39
C ARG A 313 -9.93 0.86 -2.75
N LEU A 314 -10.23 -0.44 -2.93
CA LEU A 314 -10.07 -1.13 -4.20
C LEU A 314 -11.00 -0.50 -5.24
N VAL A 315 -12.30 -0.40 -4.96
CA VAL A 315 -13.27 0.27 -5.87
C VAL A 315 -12.84 1.71 -6.21
N ARG A 316 -12.38 2.50 -5.22
CA ARG A 316 -11.83 3.84 -5.44
C ARG A 316 -10.70 3.83 -6.46
N ASN A 317 -9.71 2.95 -6.30
CA ASN A 317 -8.60 2.85 -7.24
C ASN A 317 -9.08 2.43 -8.65
N LEU A 318 -9.99 1.45 -8.74
CA LEU A 318 -10.54 0.96 -10.00
C LEU A 318 -11.36 2.02 -10.75
N SER A 319 -12.08 2.89 -10.04
CA SER A 319 -12.88 3.99 -10.62
C SER A 319 -12.08 5.03 -11.42
N SER A 320 -10.75 5.03 -11.28
CA SER A 320 -9.86 5.90 -12.05
C SER A 320 -9.48 5.36 -13.44
N ALA A 321 -9.91 4.13 -13.81
CA ALA A 321 -9.50 3.46 -15.05
C ALA A 321 -10.31 3.86 -16.30
N GLY A 322 -10.58 5.15 -16.46
CA GLY A 322 -11.26 5.72 -17.63
C GLY A 322 -12.77 5.49 -17.69
N THR A 323 -13.37 5.77 -18.86
CA THR A 323 -14.82 5.84 -19.06
C THR A 323 -15.52 4.50 -18.85
N ARG A 324 -14.97 3.42 -19.42
CA ARG A 324 -15.54 2.08 -19.26
C ARG A 324 -15.63 1.67 -17.78
N ALA A 325 -14.59 1.92 -17.00
CA ALA A 325 -14.60 1.62 -15.56
C ALA A 325 -15.70 2.39 -14.82
N ARG A 326 -15.96 3.66 -15.18
CA ARG A 326 -17.08 4.43 -14.60
C ARG A 326 -18.45 3.87 -14.98
N GLN A 327 -18.63 3.41 -16.21
CA GLN A 327 -19.89 2.82 -16.68
C GLN A 327 -20.19 1.53 -15.90
N GLU A 328 -19.28 0.57 -15.92
CA GLU A 328 -19.42 -0.71 -15.21
C GLU A 328 -19.68 -0.51 -13.71
N LEU A 329 -19.04 0.49 -13.07
CA LEU A 329 -19.26 0.85 -11.65
C LEU A 329 -20.58 1.59 -11.35
N ARG A 330 -21.20 2.25 -12.34
CA ARG A 330 -22.53 2.86 -12.20
C ARG A 330 -23.65 1.85 -12.46
N ASP A 331 -23.42 0.93 -13.39
CA ASP A 331 -24.38 -0.11 -13.77
C ASP A 331 -24.35 -1.31 -12.81
N GLU A 332 -23.27 -1.51 -12.04
CA GLU A 332 -23.20 -2.50 -10.96
C GLU A 332 -24.23 -2.18 -9.88
N LYS A 333 -25.15 -3.12 -9.70
CA LYS A 333 -26.35 -2.96 -8.88
C LYS A 333 -25.99 -2.67 -7.41
N ASP A 334 -26.72 -1.74 -6.81
CA ASP A 334 -26.67 -1.39 -5.38
C ASP A 334 -25.31 -0.81 -4.89
N LEU A 335 -24.25 -0.78 -5.72
CA LEU A 335 -22.93 -0.24 -5.34
C LEU A 335 -22.99 1.26 -5.02
N VAL A 336 -23.59 2.06 -5.91
CA VAL A 336 -23.72 3.52 -5.72
C VAL A 336 -24.50 3.82 -4.44
N ASP A 337 -25.61 3.11 -4.22
CA ASP A 337 -26.42 3.20 -3.01
C ASP A 337 -25.64 2.87 -1.73
N CYS A 338 -24.79 1.84 -1.76
CA CYS A 338 -23.91 1.50 -0.63
C CYS A 338 -22.89 2.63 -0.34
N LEU A 339 -22.29 3.24 -1.36
CA LEU A 339 -21.31 4.33 -1.18
C LEU A 339 -21.96 5.62 -0.64
N VAL A 340 -23.16 5.95 -1.14
CA VAL A 340 -24.03 7.01 -0.61
C VAL A 340 -24.39 6.73 0.85
N TRP A 341 -24.75 5.49 1.18
CA TRP A 341 -25.10 5.07 2.53
C TRP A 341 -23.93 5.16 3.52
N ILE A 342 -22.75 4.66 3.14
CA ILE A 342 -21.52 4.81 3.94
C ILE A 342 -21.25 6.29 4.24
N THR A 343 -21.42 7.16 3.25
CA THR A 343 -21.24 8.61 3.41
C THR A 343 -22.28 9.20 4.40
N ARG A 344 -23.57 8.89 4.25
CA ARG A 344 -24.65 9.31 5.17
C ARG A 344 -24.43 8.81 6.60
N VAL A 345 -24.04 7.55 6.77
CA VAL A 345 -23.76 6.92 8.08
C VAL A 345 -22.55 7.59 8.75
N GLY A 346 -21.45 7.77 8.02
CA GLY A 346 -20.23 8.37 8.57
C GLY A 346 -20.42 9.82 8.99
N VAL A 347 -21.15 10.62 8.19
CA VAL A 347 -21.49 12.00 8.57
C VAL A 347 -22.40 12.05 9.80
N LYS A 348 -23.43 11.20 9.90
CA LYS A 348 -24.32 11.18 11.09
C LYS A 348 -23.58 10.77 12.37
N ASN A 349 -22.56 9.93 12.26
CA ASN A 349 -21.73 9.49 13.39
C ASN A 349 -20.51 10.39 13.66
N GLU A 350 -20.43 11.58 13.03
CA GLU A 350 -19.30 12.51 13.12
C GLU A 350 -17.94 11.92 12.72
N GLN A 351 -17.93 10.81 11.96
CA GLN A 351 -16.74 10.09 11.50
C GLN A 351 -16.16 10.71 10.21
N TYR A 352 -16.04 12.04 10.18
CA TYR A 352 -15.72 12.84 8.99
C TYR A 352 -14.38 12.48 8.31
N ASP A 353 -13.43 11.93 9.07
CA ASP A 353 -12.08 11.59 8.61
C ASP A 353 -11.85 10.06 8.50
N ASN A 354 -12.92 9.26 8.55
CA ASN A 354 -12.86 7.79 8.44
C ASN A 354 -12.46 7.36 7.01
N LYS A 355 -11.55 6.38 6.90
CA LYS A 355 -11.05 5.87 5.61
C LYS A 355 -12.13 5.25 4.71
N CYS A 356 -13.13 4.56 5.26
CA CYS A 356 -14.24 4.03 4.47
C CYS A 356 -15.05 5.15 3.80
N LEU A 357 -15.29 6.24 4.53
CA LEU A 357 -15.95 7.44 4.02
C LEU A 357 -15.07 8.17 2.99
N GLU A 358 -13.79 8.39 3.28
CA GLU A 358 -12.81 8.97 2.33
C GLU A 358 -12.83 8.22 0.99
N HIS A 359 -12.71 6.89 1.03
CA HIS A 359 -12.72 6.08 -0.19
C HIS A 359 -14.05 6.18 -0.95
N SER A 360 -15.18 6.22 -0.22
CA SER A 360 -16.51 6.31 -0.82
C SER A 360 -16.73 7.67 -1.50
N VAL A 361 -16.39 8.77 -0.82
CA VAL A 361 -16.46 10.14 -1.37
C VAL A 361 -15.55 10.29 -2.60
N CYS A 362 -14.32 9.77 -2.57
CA CYS A 362 -13.43 9.79 -3.74
C CYS A 362 -13.96 8.94 -4.90
N THR A 363 -14.63 7.82 -4.61
CA THR A 363 -15.28 7.00 -5.65
C THR A 363 -16.45 7.75 -6.27
N LEU A 364 -17.33 8.35 -5.46
CA LEU A 364 -18.46 9.16 -5.92
C LEU A 364 -18.00 10.42 -6.70
N ARG A 365 -16.85 11.00 -6.33
CA ARG A 365 -16.17 12.06 -7.12
C ARG A 365 -15.81 11.57 -8.53
N ASN A 366 -15.24 10.37 -8.66
CA ASN A 366 -14.90 9.80 -9.96
C ASN A 366 -16.14 9.39 -10.77
N LEU A 367 -17.14 8.80 -10.12
CA LEU A 367 -18.38 8.36 -10.78
C LEU A 367 -19.33 9.52 -11.12
N SER A 368 -19.20 10.70 -10.51
CA SER A 368 -19.92 11.91 -10.93
C SER A 368 -19.28 12.63 -12.13
N TYR A 369 -18.04 12.27 -12.52
CA TYR A 369 -17.38 12.86 -13.68
C TYR A 369 -18.13 12.54 -14.98
N ARG A 370 -18.36 13.55 -15.84
CA ARG A 370 -19.04 13.40 -17.15
C ARG A 370 -20.44 12.75 -17.10
N LEU A 371 -21.10 12.80 -15.94
CA LEU A 371 -22.38 12.14 -15.71
C LEU A 371 -23.42 12.43 -16.81
N GLU A 372 -23.67 13.71 -17.14
CA GLU A 372 -24.66 14.15 -18.18
C GLU A 372 -24.38 13.63 -19.61
N SER A 373 -23.15 13.21 -19.90
CA SER A 373 -22.74 12.67 -21.21
C SER A 373 -22.64 11.15 -21.24
N GLU A 374 -22.64 10.51 -20.07
CA GLU A 374 -22.41 9.08 -19.89
C GLU A 374 -23.63 8.32 -19.36
N ILE A 375 -24.65 9.02 -18.83
CA ILE A 375 -25.95 8.45 -18.47
C ILE A 375 -26.98 8.68 -19.57
N ASP A 376 -27.87 7.71 -19.68
CA ASP A 376 -29.10 7.77 -20.46
C ASP A 376 -30.05 8.82 -19.87
N ARG A 377 -30.34 9.90 -20.61
CA ARG A 377 -31.19 11.01 -20.14
C ARG A 377 -32.65 10.61 -19.97
N ASP A 378 -33.13 9.66 -20.78
CA ASP A 378 -34.53 9.26 -20.78
C ASP A 378 -34.88 8.47 -19.49
N ARG A 379 -33.86 7.87 -18.85
CA ARG A 379 -33.95 7.29 -17.49
C ARG A 379 -34.06 8.30 -16.36
N TYR A 380 -33.76 9.59 -16.59
CA TYR A 380 -33.72 10.64 -15.55
C TYR A 380 -34.68 11.81 -15.82
N ASP A 381 -35.78 11.52 -16.53
CA ASP A 381 -36.97 12.36 -16.69
C ASP A 381 -36.65 13.86 -16.85
N ASP A 382 -35.98 14.19 -17.97
CA ASP A 382 -35.70 15.56 -18.42
C ASP A 382 -37.01 16.32 -18.81
N ALA A 383 -38.20 15.72 -18.62
CA ALA A 383 -39.48 16.36 -18.84
C ALA A 383 -39.81 17.45 -17.79
N ASP A 384 -40.68 18.37 -18.18
CA ASP A 384 -41.27 19.39 -17.31
C ASP A 384 -42.33 18.76 -16.40
N VAL A 385 -41.85 18.05 -15.36
CA VAL A 385 -42.70 17.54 -14.27
C VAL A 385 -43.38 18.71 -13.54
N ASP A 386 -44.70 18.77 -13.65
CA ASP A 386 -45.54 19.71 -12.92
C ASP A 386 -45.35 19.51 -11.40
N VAL A 387 -45.21 20.62 -10.66
CA VAL A 387 -44.51 20.61 -9.37
C VAL A 387 -45.46 20.29 -8.22
N ASP A 388 -45.88 19.03 -8.11
CA ASP A 388 -46.44 18.50 -6.85
C ASP A 388 -45.29 18.19 -5.85
N PRO A 389 -45.19 18.92 -4.72
CA PRO A 389 -44.16 18.68 -3.72
C PRO A 389 -44.24 17.31 -3.02
N ALA A 390 -45.38 16.60 -3.12
CA ALA A 390 -45.56 15.27 -2.54
C ALA A 390 -44.87 14.19 -3.38
N ALA A 391 -45.13 14.14 -4.70
CA ALA A 391 -44.50 13.18 -5.62
C ALA A 391 -42.97 13.31 -5.65
N VAL A 392 -42.47 14.54 -5.55
CA VAL A 392 -41.03 14.87 -5.50
C VAL A 392 -40.32 14.25 -4.29
N LYS A 393 -41.01 13.94 -3.18
CA LYS A 393 -40.40 13.22 -2.04
C LYS A 393 -40.19 11.74 -2.32
N GLU A 394 -41.03 11.12 -3.13
CA GLU A 394 -40.99 9.68 -3.38
C GLU A 394 -39.89 9.33 -4.39
N GLN A 395 -39.74 10.12 -5.46
CA GLN A 395 -38.60 10.00 -6.39
C GLN A 395 -37.25 10.39 -5.76
N GLN A 396 -37.22 11.25 -4.73
CA GLN A 396 -35.99 11.57 -3.98
C GLN A 396 -35.48 10.42 -3.08
N SER A 397 -36.21 9.29 -3.00
CA SER A 397 -35.90 8.18 -2.08
C SER A 397 -35.04 7.05 -2.67
N GLN A 398 -34.64 7.11 -3.93
CA GLN A 398 -33.88 6.05 -4.61
C GLN A 398 -32.58 6.57 -5.26
N GLY A 399 -31.46 5.89 -4.97
CA GLY A 399 -30.09 5.82 -5.53
C GLY A 399 -29.49 6.77 -6.57
N CYS A 400 -30.20 7.78 -7.05
CA CYS A 400 -29.79 8.57 -8.20
C CYS A 400 -28.67 9.55 -7.83
N PHE A 401 -27.57 9.51 -8.59
CA PHE A 401 -26.42 10.44 -8.51
C PHE A 401 -26.80 11.93 -8.41
N ALA A 402 -27.95 12.30 -8.98
CA ALA A 402 -28.48 13.67 -9.03
C ALA A 402 -29.50 14.00 -7.92
N GLY A 403 -30.00 12.99 -7.19
CA GLY A 403 -31.13 13.02 -6.27
C GLY A 403 -30.89 13.73 -4.92
N CYS A 404 -30.08 14.79 -4.90
CA CYS A 404 -29.92 15.78 -3.82
C CYS A 404 -29.49 15.34 -2.40
N GLY A 405 -29.62 14.07 -1.99
CA GLY A 405 -29.33 13.63 -0.62
C GLY A 405 -27.86 13.75 -0.21
N ASP A 406 -26.95 13.58 -1.17
CA ASP A 406 -25.50 13.51 -0.92
C ASP A 406 -24.81 14.88 -0.91
N VAL A 407 -25.39 15.87 -1.61
CA VAL A 407 -24.87 17.25 -1.66
C VAL A 407 -24.78 17.87 -0.26
N GLN A 408 -25.76 17.57 0.60
CA GLN A 408 -25.74 17.97 2.01
C GLN A 408 -24.59 17.31 2.79
N GLN A 409 -24.24 16.06 2.47
CA GLN A 409 -23.14 15.36 3.11
C GLN A 409 -21.81 15.97 2.71
N TYR A 410 -21.59 16.27 1.42
CA TYR A 410 -20.40 16.98 0.95
C TYR A 410 -20.27 18.37 1.60
N HIS A 411 -21.37 19.12 1.78
CA HIS A 411 -21.35 20.39 2.51
C HIS A 411 -20.95 20.24 3.98
N MET A 412 -21.39 19.16 4.65
CA MET A 412 -20.98 18.88 6.02
C MET A 412 -19.50 18.48 6.11
N LEU A 413 -19.03 17.63 5.20
CA LEU A 413 -17.64 17.20 5.12
C LEU A 413 -16.70 18.39 4.87
N LEU A 414 -17.03 19.27 3.92
CA LEU A 414 -16.31 20.54 3.68
C LEU A 414 -16.21 21.44 4.92
N ARG A 415 -17.13 21.30 5.89
CA ARG A 415 -17.17 22.11 7.11
C ARG A 415 -16.48 21.44 8.31
N LYS A 416 -16.40 20.11 8.34
CA LYS A 416 -16.07 19.32 9.53
C LYS A 416 -14.84 18.42 9.39
N SER A 417 -14.56 17.92 8.18
CA SER A 417 -13.41 17.06 7.92
C SER A 417 -12.10 17.84 8.01
N LYS A 418 -11.06 17.20 8.54
CA LYS A 418 -9.67 17.69 8.53
C LYS A 418 -8.82 16.91 7.52
N ASN A 419 -9.33 15.80 7.02
CA ASN A 419 -8.71 14.97 6.02
C ASN A 419 -8.74 15.67 4.65
N ILE A 420 -7.55 16.01 4.15
CA ILE A 420 -7.35 16.76 2.91
C ILE A 420 -7.99 16.05 1.71
N GLU A 421 -8.00 14.71 1.70
CA GLU A 421 -8.49 13.88 0.60
C GLU A 421 -10.02 13.75 0.63
N THR A 422 -10.63 13.68 1.82
CA THR A 422 -12.09 13.82 1.97
C THR A 422 -12.56 15.20 1.52
N LEU A 423 -11.80 16.26 1.81
CA LEU A 423 -12.08 17.62 1.36
C LEU A 423 -11.92 17.78 -0.17
N GLU A 424 -10.86 17.19 -0.74
CA GLU A 424 -10.63 17.12 -2.21
C GLU A 424 -11.78 16.42 -2.91
N GLY A 425 -12.12 15.20 -2.45
CA GLY A 425 -13.20 14.39 -3.02
C GLY A 425 -14.55 15.08 -2.91
N SER A 426 -14.85 15.75 -1.78
CA SER A 426 -16.09 16.51 -1.59
C SER A 426 -16.18 17.72 -2.52
N ALA A 427 -15.08 18.48 -2.66
CA ALA A 427 -15.02 19.62 -3.59
C ALA A 427 -15.08 19.17 -5.06
N GLY A 428 -14.48 18.02 -5.38
CA GLY A 428 -14.51 17.40 -6.71
C GLY A 428 -15.89 16.88 -7.09
N ALA A 429 -16.55 16.15 -6.20
CA ALA A 429 -17.93 15.71 -6.42
C ALA A 429 -18.86 16.91 -6.65
N LEU A 430 -18.72 17.97 -5.85
CA LEU A 430 -19.46 19.22 -6.08
C LEU A 430 -19.11 19.90 -7.41
N HIS A 431 -17.85 19.93 -7.85
CA HIS A 431 -17.53 20.54 -9.16
C HIS A 431 -18.10 19.75 -10.33
N ASN A 432 -18.16 18.40 -10.22
CA ASN A 432 -18.73 17.53 -11.23
C ASN A 432 -20.26 17.68 -11.29
N LEU A 433 -20.93 17.62 -10.14
CA LEU A 433 -22.38 17.77 -10.04
C LEU A 433 -22.89 19.19 -10.37
N THR A 434 -22.04 20.21 -10.23
CA THR A 434 -22.35 21.60 -10.64
C THR A 434 -21.89 21.95 -12.06
N ALA A 435 -21.25 21.03 -12.78
CA ALA A 435 -20.96 21.18 -14.20
C ALA A 435 -22.24 21.14 -15.06
N CYS A 436 -22.13 21.48 -16.34
CA CYS A 436 -23.21 21.35 -17.33
C CYS A 436 -24.51 22.16 -17.12
N SER A 437 -25.38 22.08 -18.12
CA SER A 437 -26.61 22.91 -18.26
C SER A 437 -27.87 22.23 -17.73
N TRP A 438 -27.82 20.94 -17.38
CA TRP A 438 -28.99 20.15 -16.97
C TRP A 438 -29.64 20.61 -15.66
N LYS A 439 -30.93 20.27 -15.51
CA LYS A 439 -31.85 20.64 -14.42
C LYS A 439 -31.24 20.45 -13.03
N TRP A 440 -30.59 19.31 -12.81
CA TRP A 440 -29.99 18.95 -11.52
C TRP A 440 -28.78 19.82 -11.16
N ALA A 441 -27.88 20.16 -12.09
CA ALA A 441 -26.78 21.07 -11.79
C ALA A 441 -27.26 22.48 -11.45
N ILE A 442 -28.34 22.97 -12.09
CA ILE A 442 -28.95 24.26 -11.74
C ILE A 442 -29.45 24.22 -10.27
N LYS A 443 -30.17 23.16 -9.89
CA LYS A 443 -30.65 22.95 -8.51
C LYS A 443 -29.49 22.90 -7.51
N ILE A 444 -28.46 22.10 -7.78
CA ILE A 444 -27.29 21.92 -6.90
C ILE A 444 -26.47 23.21 -6.76
N ARG A 445 -26.33 24.02 -7.83
CA ARG A 445 -25.70 25.36 -7.74
C ARG A 445 -26.49 26.31 -6.84
N GLY A 446 -27.83 26.25 -6.87
CA GLY A 446 -28.71 27.01 -5.97
C GLY A 446 -28.63 26.54 -4.51
N ASP A 447 -28.67 25.22 -4.28
CA ASP A 447 -28.58 24.63 -2.94
C ASP A 447 -27.21 24.87 -2.28
N THR A 448 -26.12 24.78 -3.03
CA THR A 448 -24.75 25.05 -2.54
C THR A 448 -24.57 26.50 -2.07
N ARG A 449 -25.27 27.46 -2.70
CA ARG A 449 -25.36 28.84 -2.20
C ARG A 449 -26.17 28.93 -0.92
N ARG A 450 -27.36 28.32 -0.87
CA ARG A 450 -28.26 28.36 0.31
C ARG A 450 -27.63 27.73 1.54
N ALA A 451 -26.94 26.61 1.37
CA ALA A 451 -26.29 25.86 2.45
C ALA A 451 -25.06 26.55 3.08
N GLN A 452 -24.71 27.77 2.64
CA GLN A 452 -23.51 28.49 3.07
C GLN A 452 -22.23 27.65 2.88
N ALA A 453 -22.11 26.92 1.76
CA ALA A 453 -20.93 26.10 1.42
C ALA A 453 -19.83 26.86 0.64
N ILE A 454 -20.15 28.03 0.08
CA ILE A 454 -19.21 28.89 -0.65
C ILE A 454 -17.99 29.30 0.22
N PRO A 455 -18.15 29.73 1.49
CA PRO A 455 -17.00 30.09 2.35
C PRO A 455 -16.00 28.95 2.55
N GLN A 456 -16.45 27.71 2.68
CA GLN A 456 -15.62 26.53 2.92
C GLN A 456 -14.82 26.21 1.66
N LEU A 457 -15.45 26.27 0.48
CA LEU A 457 -14.75 26.19 -0.80
C LEU A 457 -13.70 27.31 -0.98
N VAL A 458 -13.92 28.50 -0.41
CA VAL A 458 -12.89 29.56 -0.40
C VAL A 458 -11.77 29.26 0.59
N GLU A 459 -12.05 28.72 1.78
CA GLU A 459 -11.03 28.29 2.73
C GLU A 459 -10.16 27.14 2.18
N LEU A 460 -10.70 26.26 1.34
CA LEU A 460 -9.91 25.23 0.64
C LEU A 460 -8.80 25.82 -0.25
N LEU A 461 -8.96 27.03 -0.80
CA LEU A 461 -7.90 27.72 -1.55
C LEU A 461 -6.70 28.13 -0.69
N ARG A 462 -6.80 28.01 0.65
CA ARG A 462 -5.74 28.33 1.61
C ARG A 462 -4.97 27.07 2.05
N ILE A 463 -5.48 25.88 1.78
CA ILE A 463 -4.79 24.61 2.06
C ILE A 463 -3.66 24.46 1.04
N ASP A 464 -2.46 24.14 1.50
CA ASP A 464 -1.30 23.96 0.61
C ASP A 464 -1.27 22.57 -0.02
N TYR A 465 -2.33 22.25 -0.76
CA TYR A 465 -2.46 21.00 -1.51
C TYR A 465 -3.08 21.27 -2.88
N ASP A 466 -2.25 21.15 -3.93
CA ASP A 466 -2.56 21.50 -5.31
C ASP A 466 -3.86 20.84 -5.86
N PRO A 467 -4.16 19.55 -5.61
CA PRO A 467 -5.45 18.96 -5.99
C PRO A 467 -6.66 19.64 -5.35
N THR A 468 -6.62 19.93 -4.05
CA THR A 468 -7.71 20.61 -3.32
C THR A 468 -7.93 22.04 -3.80
N ILE A 469 -6.84 22.79 -4.06
CA ILE A 469 -6.92 24.15 -4.63
C ILE A 469 -7.58 24.11 -6.02
N ARG A 470 -7.19 23.16 -6.87
CA ARG A 470 -7.77 22.96 -8.20
C ARG A 470 -9.25 22.58 -8.11
N ALA A 471 -9.61 21.60 -7.28
CA ALA A 471 -10.99 21.16 -7.10
C ALA A 471 -11.89 22.31 -6.64
N ALA A 472 -11.43 23.11 -5.67
CA ALA A 472 -12.13 24.30 -5.17
C ALA A 472 -12.26 25.39 -6.24
N ALA A 473 -11.20 25.69 -7.01
CA ALA A 473 -11.26 26.68 -8.09
C ALA A 473 -12.27 26.30 -9.19
N ILE A 474 -12.30 25.02 -9.59
CA ILE A 474 -13.27 24.49 -10.55
C ILE A 474 -14.69 24.57 -9.97
N ALA A 475 -14.91 24.18 -8.71
CA ALA A 475 -16.23 24.29 -8.04
C ALA A 475 -16.73 25.74 -8.02
N LEU A 476 -15.88 26.69 -7.59
CA LEU A 476 -16.22 28.11 -7.52
C LEU A 476 -16.52 28.70 -8.90
N ARG A 477 -15.78 28.30 -9.95
CA ARG A 477 -16.10 28.67 -11.34
C ARG A 477 -17.47 28.14 -11.76
N ASN A 478 -17.75 26.86 -11.54
CA ASN A 478 -18.97 26.21 -11.99
C ASN A 478 -20.19 26.79 -11.27
N LEU A 479 -20.08 27.08 -9.96
CA LEU A 479 -21.08 27.86 -9.22
C LEU A 479 -21.35 29.23 -9.84
N CYS A 480 -20.32 29.91 -10.36
CA CYS A 480 -20.41 31.22 -11.02
C CYS A 480 -20.92 31.18 -12.47
N VAL A 481 -21.38 30.04 -12.98
CA VAL A 481 -22.28 30.00 -14.14
C VAL A 481 -23.57 30.75 -13.79
N ASP A 482 -24.13 30.49 -12.60
CA ASP A 482 -25.30 31.19 -12.07
C ASP A 482 -24.92 32.65 -11.74
N SER A 483 -25.61 33.60 -12.36
CA SER A 483 -25.42 35.04 -12.15
C SER A 483 -25.70 35.49 -10.72
N GLU A 484 -26.58 34.81 -9.99
CA GLU A 484 -26.88 35.11 -8.58
C GLU A 484 -25.71 34.71 -7.68
N ASN A 485 -25.01 33.63 -8.01
CA ASN A 485 -23.81 33.18 -7.30
C ASN A 485 -22.62 34.11 -7.55
N LYS A 486 -22.47 34.66 -8.76
CA LYS A 486 -21.31 35.50 -9.16
C LYS A 486 -20.99 36.60 -8.15
N ARG A 487 -21.99 37.28 -7.57
CA ARG A 487 -21.76 38.35 -6.58
C ARG A 487 -21.13 37.81 -5.30
N THR A 488 -21.77 36.82 -4.68
CA THR A 488 -21.37 36.26 -3.38
C THR A 488 -20.02 35.56 -3.46
N VAL A 489 -19.75 34.84 -4.56
CA VAL A 489 -18.45 34.22 -4.78
C VAL A 489 -17.40 35.27 -5.11
N GLY A 490 -17.72 36.29 -5.92
CA GLY A 490 -16.75 37.34 -6.28
C GLY A 490 -16.23 38.13 -5.09
N GLU A 491 -17.12 38.49 -4.16
CA GLU A 491 -16.79 39.18 -2.92
C GLU A 491 -15.85 38.37 -2.01
N LYS A 492 -16.04 37.05 -1.92
CA LYS A 492 -15.30 36.17 -1.00
C LYS A 492 -14.06 35.53 -1.62
N ALA A 493 -14.10 35.13 -2.90
CA ALA A 493 -13.11 34.25 -3.50
C ALA A 493 -11.98 34.97 -4.27
N ILE A 494 -12.24 36.14 -4.89
CA ILE A 494 -11.29 36.76 -5.85
C ILE A 494 -9.91 37.01 -5.23
N ILE A 495 -9.86 37.44 -3.96
CA ILE A 495 -8.60 37.70 -3.25
C ILE A 495 -7.80 36.40 -3.07
N HIS A 496 -8.46 35.30 -2.70
CA HIS A 496 -7.83 34.00 -2.46
C HIS A 496 -7.38 33.31 -3.77
N LEU A 497 -8.19 33.41 -4.83
CA LEU A 497 -7.81 32.94 -6.18
C LEU A 497 -6.56 33.67 -6.69
N VAL A 498 -6.50 34.99 -6.54
CA VAL A 498 -5.32 35.80 -6.90
C VAL A 498 -4.12 35.54 -6.00
N HIS A 499 -4.34 35.20 -4.72
CA HIS A 499 -3.26 34.83 -3.81
C HIS A 499 -2.54 33.56 -4.30
N ARG A 500 -3.27 32.50 -4.69
CA ARG A 500 -2.70 31.24 -5.21
C ARG A 500 -2.15 31.30 -6.64
N LEU A 501 -2.45 32.33 -7.44
CA LEU A 501 -1.75 32.51 -8.72
C LEU A 501 -0.24 32.70 -8.48
N PRO A 502 0.65 32.11 -9.28
CA PRO A 502 2.09 32.32 -9.15
C PRO A 502 2.48 33.76 -9.51
N THR A 503 3.64 34.18 -9.03
CA THR A 503 4.22 35.53 -9.24
C THR A 503 5.06 35.63 -10.51
N GLY A 504 5.48 34.51 -11.10
CA GLY A 504 6.32 34.45 -12.30
C GLY A 504 7.76 33.98 -12.06
N GLU A 505 8.10 33.57 -10.83
CA GLU A 505 9.40 33.07 -10.43
C GLU A 505 9.29 31.57 -10.06
N GLU A 506 10.32 30.78 -10.36
CA GLU A 506 10.26 29.30 -10.24
C GLU A 506 10.21 28.84 -8.78
N GLU A 507 11.00 29.47 -7.91
CA GLU A 507 11.01 29.23 -6.46
C GLU A 507 9.68 29.63 -5.77
N GLU A 508 8.94 30.57 -6.36
CA GLU A 508 7.61 31.01 -5.87
C GLU A 508 6.43 30.28 -6.57
N ARG A 509 6.67 29.17 -7.29
CA ARG A 509 5.62 28.44 -8.01
C ARG A 509 4.72 27.60 -7.09
N LEU A 510 3.80 28.28 -6.40
CA LEU A 510 2.85 27.72 -5.42
C LEU A 510 1.94 26.58 -5.95
N VAL A 511 1.77 26.41 -7.26
CA VAL A 511 0.80 25.48 -7.87
C VAL A 511 1.23 25.04 -9.27
N ARG A 512 0.75 23.86 -9.71
CA ARG A 512 1.05 23.29 -11.04
C ARG A 512 0.18 23.91 -12.15
N ASP A 513 0.60 23.74 -13.40
CA ASP A 513 -0.09 24.31 -14.58
C ASP A 513 -1.60 24.02 -14.69
N PRO A 514 -2.10 22.79 -14.42
CA PRO A 514 -3.53 22.53 -14.40
C PRO A 514 -4.30 23.38 -13.38
N THR A 515 -3.68 23.65 -12.24
CA THR A 515 -4.21 24.49 -11.16
C THR A 515 -4.13 25.97 -11.53
N VAL A 516 -3.02 26.44 -12.13
CA VAL A 516 -2.91 27.81 -12.66
C VAL A 516 -4.03 28.08 -13.68
N ALA A 517 -4.23 27.19 -14.65
CA ALA A 517 -5.32 27.29 -15.62
C ALA A 517 -6.70 27.34 -14.94
N SER A 518 -6.94 26.49 -13.94
CA SER A 518 -8.21 26.44 -13.21
C SER A 518 -8.49 27.75 -12.45
N LEU A 519 -7.47 28.31 -11.78
CA LEU A 519 -7.54 29.61 -11.10
C LEU A 519 -7.85 30.76 -12.08
N LEU A 520 -7.18 30.78 -13.24
CA LEU A 520 -7.42 31.77 -14.30
C LEU A 520 -8.83 31.65 -14.87
N CYS A 521 -9.31 30.44 -15.18
CA CYS A 521 -10.67 30.19 -15.65
C CYS A 521 -11.74 30.61 -14.62
N ALA A 522 -11.49 30.43 -13.32
CA ALA A 522 -12.36 30.91 -12.26
C ALA A 522 -12.43 32.45 -12.21
N ILE A 523 -11.27 33.13 -12.31
CA ILE A 523 -11.19 34.61 -12.36
C ILE A 523 -11.89 35.16 -13.62
N TYR A 524 -11.72 34.51 -14.78
CA TYR A 524 -12.47 34.82 -16.00
C TYR A 524 -13.98 34.75 -15.76
N GLN A 525 -14.49 33.61 -15.29
CA GLN A 525 -15.95 33.42 -15.14
C GLN A 525 -16.57 34.39 -14.13
N LEU A 526 -15.83 34.70 -13.06
CA LEU A 526 -16.21 35.68 -12.05
C LEU A 526 -16.31 37.11 -12.59
N THR A 527 -15.39 37.51 -13.47
CA THR A 527 -15.33 38.89 -14.00
C THR A 527 -16.12 39.08 -15.29
N ASN A 528 -16.26 38.04 -16.12
CA ASN A 528 -16.99 38.05 -17.38
C ASN A 528 -18.40 38.65 -17.22
N LYS A 529 -18.62 39.79 -17.89
CA LYS A 529 -19.81 40.65 -17.85
C LYS A 529 -20.23 41.09 -16.42
N ASN A 530 -19.28 41.29 -15.50
CA ASN A 530 -19.56 41.68 -14.11
C ASN A 530 -18.60 42.77 -13.56
N ASP A 531 -19.00 44.03 -13.69
CA ASP A 531 -18.23 45.20 -13.20
C ASP A 531 -18.10 45.30 -11.68
N LYS A 532 -18.95 44.62 -10.91
CA LYS A 532 -18.79 44.57 -9.44
C LYS A 532 -17.61 43.66 -9.09
N ASN A 533 -17.48 42.53 -9.78
CA ASN A 533 -16.39 41.60 -9.55
C ASN A 533 -15.04 42.13 -10.05
N SER A 534 -15.00 42.87 -11.17
CA SER A 534 -13.77 43.54 -11.59
C SER A 534 -13.32 44.65 -10.61
N LYS A 535 -14.21 45.23 -9.77
CA LYS A 535 -13.81 46.12 -8.66
C LYS A 535 -13.08 45.39 -7.53
N TYR A 536 -13.46 44.15 -7.19
CA TYR A 536 -12.72 43.34 -6.22
C TYR A 536 -11.35 42.98 -6.78
N LEU A 537 -11.26 42.55 -8.05
CA LEU A 537 -9.98 42.25 -8.71
C LEU A 537 -9.04 43.46 -8.75
N ARG A 538 -9.55 44.67 -9.04
CA ARG A 538 -8.79 45.94 -9.07
C ARG A 538 -8.03 46.25 -7.78
N LYS A 539 -8.50 45.73 -6.64
CA LYS A 539 -7.88 45.90 -5.31
C LYS A 539 -6.75 44.90 -5.02
N THR A 540 -6.44 44.00 -5.96
CA THR A 540 -5.43 42.95 -5.80
C THR A 540 -4.23 43.17 -6.73
N LYS A 541 -3.14 42.41 -6.52
CA LYS A 541 -2.01 42.32 -7.47
C LYS A 541 -2.27 41.35 -8.65
N GLY A 542 -3.54 40.99 -8.90
CA GLY A 542 -3.92 39.95 -9.86
C GLY A 542 -3.58 40.29 -11.30
N ILE A 543 -3.73 41.56 -11.70
CA ILE A 543 -3.40 42.02 -13.06
C ILE A 543 -1.91 41.82 -13.34
N GLN A 544 -1.02 42.19 -12.41
CA GLN A 544 0.43 42.02 -12.58
C GLN A 544 0.80 40.54 -12.70
N LYS A 545 0.25 39.67 -11.83
CA LYS A 545 0.48 38.21 -11.91
C LYS A 545 0.02 37.64 -13.25
N MET A 546 -1.18 37.99 -13.71
CA MET A 546 -1.72 37.50 -14.97
C MET A 546 -0.93 37.97 -16.20
N VAL A 547 -0.44 39.21 -16.21
CA VAL A 547 0.42 39.71 -17.32
C VAL A 547 1.77 38.99 -17.36
N ARG A 548 2.39 38.71 -16.20
CA ARG A 548 3.62 37.91 -16.15
C ARG A 548 3.41 36.50 -16.71
N ILE A 549 2.34 35.81 -16.31
CA ILE A 549 1.98 34.48 -16.85
C ILE A 549 1.66 34.55 -18.36
N ALA A 550 0.99 35.62 -18.83
CA ALA A 550 0.63 35.82 -20.23
C ALA A 550 1.79 36.18 -21.16
N THR A 551 2.91 36.66 -20.62
CA THR A 551 4.10 37.08 -21.38
C THR A 551 5.31 36.15 -21.21
N ASP A 552 5.28 35.29 -20.19
CA ASP A 552 6.23 34.21 -19.83
C ASP A 552 7.58 34.24 -20.56
N GLN A 553 8.41 35.21 -20.19
CA GLN A 553 9.74 35.39 -20.77
C GLN A 553 10.69 34.23 -20.43
N ASN A 554 10.40 33.52 -19.33
CA ASN A 554 11.24 32.45 -18.78
C ASN A 554 10.81 31.04 -19.25
N LYS A 555 9.71 30.92 -20.02
CA LYS A 555 9.13 29.64 -20.48
C LYS A 555 8.78 28.67 -19.34
N LEU A 556 8.34 29.21 -18.20
CA LEU A 556 7.96 28.42 -17.02
C LEU A 556 6.59 27.74 -17.19
N TYR A 557 5.74 28.27 -18.06
CA TYR A 557 4.36 27.83 -18.27
C TYR A 557 4.18 27.17 -19.63
N SER A 558 3.30 26.17 -19.68
CA SER A 558 2.83 25.59 -20.94
C SER A 558 2.18 26.64 -21.85
N PRO A 559 2.24 26.46 -23.19
CA PRO A 559 1.51 27.30 -24.14
C PRO A 559 0.01 27.41 -23.86
N ARG A 560 -0.59 26.39 -23.22
CA ARG A 560 -2.00 26.39 -22.81
C ARG A 560 -2.27 27.38 -21.68
N VAL A 561 -1.44 27.42 -20.64
CA VAL A 561 -1.58 28.39 -19.54
C VAL A 561 -1.36 29.82 -20.04
N ILE A 562 -0.35 30.04 -20.89
CA ILE A 562 -0.09 31.34 -21.54
C ILE A 562 -1.31 31.80 -22.36
N LYS A 563 -1.91 30.90 -23.16
CA LYS A 563 -3.13 31.19 -23.93
C LYS A 563 -4.31 31.56 -23.02
N ILE A 564 -4.56 30.77 -21.98
CA ILE A 564 -5.64 31.04 -21.01
C ILE A 564 -5.44 32.42 -20.35
N ALA A 565 -4.23 32.73 -19.86
CA ALA A 565 -3.94 34.03 -19.24
C ALA A 565 -4.22 35.20 -20.20
N ASN A 566 -3.86 35.08 -21.48
CA ASN A 566 -4.17 36.06 -22.51
C ASN A 566 -5.68 36.18 -22.80
N GLN A 567 -6.45 35.07 -22.80
CA GLN A 567 -7.92 35.11 -22.88
C GLN A 567 -8.55 35.82 -21.67
N VAL A 568 -8.02 35.60 -20.46
CA VAL A 568 -8.48 36.32 -19.25
C VAL A 568 -8.22 37.82 -19.40
N LEU A 569 -7.02 38.22 -19.81
CA LEU A 569 -6.67 39.64 -20.01
C LEU A 569 -7.52 40.31 -21.11
N ALA A 570 -7.81 39.59 -22.20
CA ALA A 570 -8.70 40.07 -23.26
C ALA A 570 -10.13 40.35 -22.74
N ASN A 571 -10.69 39.47 -21.90
CA ASN A 571 -11.95 39.73 -21.21
C ASN A 571 -11.83 40.89 -20.21
N LEU A 572 -10.75 40.96 -19.43
CA LEU A 572 -10.58 42.02 -18.43
C LEU A 572 -10.44 43.42 -19.07
N TRP A 573 -9.97 43.50 -20.31
CA TRP A 573 -9.89 44.74 -21.09
C TRP A 573 -11.26 45.37 -21.39
N SER A 574 -12.36 44.60 -21.39
CA SER A 574 -13.71 45.18 -21.57
C SER A 574 -14.14 46.03 -20.37
N HIS A 575 -13.51 45.87 -19.20
CA HIS A 575 -13.77 46.69 -18.03
C HIS A 575 -12.87 47.94 -18.04
N SER A 576 -13.42 49.10 -18.39
CA SER A 576 -12.72 50.39 -18.45
C SER A 576 -11.85 50.68 -17.22
N GLN A 577 -12.36 50.36 -16.02
CA GLN A 577 -11.65 50.53 -14.74
C GLN A 577 -10.41 49.65 -14.53
N LEU A 578 -10.18 48.63 -15.36
CA LEU A 578 -8.98 47.78 -15.32
C LEU A 578 -7.98 48.11 -16.43
N GLN A 579 -8.42 48.72 -17.54
CA GLN A 579 -7.56 48.98 -18.71
C GLN A 579 -6.25 49.70 -18.35
N GLN A 580 -6.29 50.70 -17.46
CA GLN A 580 -5.07 51.41 -17.05
C GLN A 580 -4.10 50.52 -16.24
N GLN A 581 -4.62 49.64 -15.36
CA GLN A 581 -3.77 48.69 -14.64
C GLN A 581 -3.15 47.66 -15.59
N ILE A 582 -3.90 47.20 -16.59
CA ILE A 582 -3.41 46.23 -17.59
C ILE A 582 -2.32 46.87 -18.48
N LYS A 583 -2.54 48.10 -18.96
CA LYS A 583 -1.54 48.89 -19.70
C LYS A 583 -0.28 49.12 -18.87
N ASN A 584 -0.42 49.56 -17.62
CA ASN A 584 0.71 49.80 -16.71
C ASN A 584 1.48 48.52 -16.35
N ALA A 585 0.83 47.34 -16.41
CA ALA A 585 1.48 46.05 -16.21
C ALA A 585 2.23 45.52 -17.45
N GLY A 586 2.13 46.21 -18.60
CA GLY A 586 2.86 45.86 -19.84
C GLY A 586 2.06 45.07 -20.87
N TRP A 587 0.74 44.92 -20.72
CA TRP A 587 -0.11 44.23 -21.70
C TRP A 587 -1.04 45.20 -22.42
N GLN A 588 -1.26 44.99 -23.72
CA GLN A 588 -2.14 45.80 -24.55
C GLN A 588 -3.05 44.94 -25.42
N TYR A 589 -4.26 45.41 -25.65
CA TYR A 589 -5.20 44.75 -26.55
C TYR A 589 -4.90 45.09 -28.02
N ASP A 590 -4.57 44.07 -28.81
CA ASP A 590 -4.39 44.14 -30.26
C ASP A 590 -5.59 43.45 -30.93
N ALA A 591 -6.45 44.18 -31.63
CA ALA A 591 -7.68 43.62 -32.21
C ALA A 591 -7.42 42.52 -33.25
N ASN A 592 -6.28 42.56 -33.95
CA ASN A 592 -5.93 41.60 -34.98
C ASN A 592 -5.38 40.29 -34.38
N LYS A 593 -4.56 40.40 -33.31
CA LYS A 593 -4.00 39.22 -32.62
C LYS A 593 -4.97 38.61 -31.59
N ASN A 594 -5.82 39.43 -30.98
CA ASN A 594 -6.67 39.01 -29.86
C ASN A 594 -8.08 38.59 -30.29
N ALA A 595 -8.41 38.61 -31.59
CA ALA A 595 -9.68 38.10 -32.11
C ALA A 595 -9.92 36.63 -31.72
N GLU A 596 -8.88 35.79 -31.78
CA GLU A 596 -8.96 34.39 -31.33
C GLU A 596 -9.07 34.25 -29.80
N LEU A 597 -8.60 35.25 -29.05
CA LEU A 597 -8.61 35.29 -27.59
C LEU A 597 -9.94 35.78 -27.01
N ALA A 598 -10.87 36.27 -27.84
CA ALA A 598 -12.22 36.65 -27.43
C ALA A 598 -13.11 35.46 -27.01
N ARG A 599 -12.70 34.23 -27.33
CA ARG A 599 -13.36 32.99 -26.87
C ARG A 599 -13.09 32.77 -25.37
N ALA A 600 -14.05 32.15 -24.67
CA ALA A 600 -13.86 31.76 -23.28
C ALA A 600 -12.67 30.80 -23.13
N PRO A 601 -11.86 30.91 -22.06
CA PRO A 601 -10.81 29.95 -21.76
C PRO A 601 -11.43 28.61 -21.35
N MET A 602 -10.86 27.54 -21.88
CA MET A 602 -11.16 26.16 -21.49
C MET A 602 -10.00 25.64 -20.65
N ASP A 603 -10.31 24.99 -19.54
CA ASP A 603 -9.35 24.28 -18.69
C ASP A 603 -8.74 23.06 -19.38
N TYR A 604 -7.90 22.32 -18.64
CA TYR A 604 -7.24 21.09 -19.10
C TYR A 604 -8.23 19.93 -19.21
N GLU A 605 -9.08 19.81 -18.22
CA GLU A 605 -10.19 18.87 -18.22
C GLU A 605 -11.30 19.50 -19.07
N GLY A 606 -11.74 18.84 -20.15
CA GLY A 606 -12.79 19.34 -21.08
C GLY A 606 -14.21 19.43 -20.48
N THR A 607 -14.29 19.53 -19.15
CA THR A 607 -15.45 19.45 -18.25
C THR A 607 -16.50 20.55 -18.34
N SER A 608 -16.03 21.79 -18.46
CA SER A 608 -16.30 22.67 -17.31
C SER A 608 -16.93 24.04 -17.62
N LEU A 609 -17.56 24.21 -18.77
CA LEU A 609 -18.55 25.26 -18.96
C LEU A 609 -19.82 24.66 -19.59
N PRO A 610 -21.01 24.93 -19.03
CA PRO A 610 -22.27 24.58 -19.67
C PRO A 610 -22.34 25.17 -21.08
N GLN A 611 -22.53 24.31 -22.08
CA GLN A 611 -22.85 24.74 -23.44
C GLN A 611 -24.24 25.39 -23.42
N THR A 612 -24.35 26.57 -24.02
CA THR A 612 -25.66 27.20 -24.22
C THR A 612 -26.42 26.45 -25.32
N PRO A 613 -27.77 26.51 -25.36
CA PRO A 613 -28.54 25.91 -26.45
C PRO A 613 -28.09 26.37 -27.83
N ASP A 614 -27.69 27.64 -27.97
CA ASP A 614 -27.19 28.22 -29.23
C ASP A 614 -25.89 27.58 -29.71
N ASP A 615 -24.97 27.21 -28.80
CA ASP A 615 -23.66 26.63 -29.16
C ASP A 615 -23.79 25.25 -29.83
N ARG A 616 -24.89 24.53 -29.60
CA ARG A 616 -25.16 23.22 -30.23
C ARG A 616 -25.36 23.34 -31.75
N THR A 617 -25.85 24.47 -32.24
CA THR A 617 -26.18 24.69 -33.65
C THR A 617 -24.98 25.12 -34.52
N ARG A 618 -23.83 25.41 -33.90
CA ARG A 618 -22.66 26.05 -34.55
C ARG A 618 -21.49 25.10 -34.85
N ARG A 619 -21.64 23.78 -34.71
CA ARG A 619 -20.57 22.84 -35.09
C ARG A 619 -20.47 22.72 -36.61
N ASP A 620 -19.26 22.94 -37.11
CA ASP A 620 -18.85 22.50 -38.45
C ASP A 620 -18.95 20.97 -38.52
N PRO A 621 -19.64 20.38 -39.51
CA PRO A 621 -19.80 18.92 -39.62
C PRO A 621 -18.48 18.15 -39.73
N ASN A 622 -17.35 18.82 -40.06
CA ASN A 622 -16.04 18.17 -40.11
C ASN A 622 -15.37 17.98 -38.74
N SER A 623 -15.90 18.56 -37.66
CA SER A 623 -15.36 18.40 -36.29
C SER A 623 -15.60 17.01 -35.69
N ALA A 624 -16.42 16.15 -36.30
CA ALA A 624 -16.78 14.83 -35.79
C ALA A 624 -15.80 13.68 -36.18
N ARG A 625 -14.64 14.00 -36.76
CA ARG A 625 -13.69 13.02 -37.35
C ARG A 625 -12.39 12.80 -36.56
N LEU A 626 -12.35 13.14 -35.28
CA LEU A 626 -11.16 13.00 -34.41
C LEU A 626 -11.42 12.30 -33.06
N GLU A 627 -12.53 11.56 -32.94
CA GLU A 627 -12.86 10.76 -31.75
C GLU A 627 -13.29 9.33 -32.14
N SER A 628 -12.53 8.64 -33.02
CA SER A 628 -12.94 7.33 -33.56
C SER A 628 -11.79 6.33 -33.87
N ASP A 629 -10.72 6.29 -33.06
CA ASP A 629 -9.58 5.39 -33.27
C ASP A 629 -9.48 4.19 -32.28
N ASP A 630 -10.50 3.96 -31.44
CA ASP A 630 -10.54 2.81 -30.50
C ASP A 630 -11.35 1.59 -31.02
N ASP A 631 -11.98 1.68 -32.19
CA ASP A 631 -12.91 0.66 -32.72
C ASP A 631 -12.25 -0.39 -33.64
N GLN A 632 -11.20 -1.08 -33.16
CA GLN A 632 -10.65 -2.28 -33.81
C GLN A 632 -10.35 -3.46 -32.86
N TRP A 633 -11.38 -3.99 -32.20
CA TRP A 633 -11.34 -5.36 -31.66
C TRP A 633 -12.64 -6.14 -31.90
N ARG A 634 -12.83 -6.62 -33.14
CA ARG A 634 -13.75 -7.72 -33.46
C ARG A 634 -13.05 -8.82 -34.27
N GLY A 635 -12.73 -9.92 -33.57
CA GLY A 635 -12.69 -11.29 -34.08
C GLY A 635 -11.74 -11.64 -35.25
N GLY A 636 -10.63 -12.32 -34.96
CA GLY A 636 -9.85 -13.01 -35.99
C GLY A 636 -8.57 -13.67 -35.46
N SER A 637 -8.51 -15.01 -35.47
CA SER A 637 -7.33 -15.75 -35.01
C SER A 637 -6.13 -15.59 -35.96
N ARG A 638 -4.99 -15.08 -35.45
CA ARG A 638 -3.61 -15.46 -35.82
C ARG A 638 -2.57 -14.73 -34.96
N ARG A 639 -1.62 -15.47 -34.37
CA ARG A 639 -0.25 -14.98 -34.07
C ARG A 639 0.57 -15.03 -35.40
N PRO A 640 1.75 -14.38 -35.56
CA PRO A 640 2.62 -13.79 -34.52
C PRO A 640 3.31 -12.43 -34.87
N ARG A 641 4.15 -11.98 -33.93
CA ARG A 641 5.49 -11.36 -34.11
C ARG A 641 5.64 -9.82 -34.04
N ASP A 642 6.21 -9.38 -32.91
CA ASP A 642 7.29 -8.41 -32.73
C ASP A 642 7.45 -7.27 -33.77
N ASN A 643 6.87 -6.09 -33.50
CA ASN A 643 7.57 -4.80 -33.66
C ASN A 643 6.81 -3.64 -32.98
N TRP A 644 7.06 -3.35 -31.70
CA TRP A 644 6.50 -2.16 -31.03
C TRP A 644 7.49 -0.99 -31.05
N GLY A 645 7.56 -0.34 -32.21
CA GLY A 645 8.32 0.89 -32.42
C GLY A 645 7.56 2.12 -31.92
N ASN A 646 7.95 2.61 -30.74
CA ASN A 646 7.95 4.00 -30.30
C ASN A 646 7.05 5.01 -31.07
N VAL A 647 5.84 5.29 -30.56
CA VAL A 647 5.07 6.49 -30.89
C VAL A 647 4.64 7.18 -29.58
N ASN A 648 5.40 8.21 -29.18
CA ASN A 648 5.02 9.09 -28.08
C ASN A 648 3.94 10.08 -28.55
N GLY A 649 2.79 10.09 -27.88
CA GLY A 649 1.65 10.96 -28.19
C GLY A 649 0.68 11.07 -27.02
N GLY A 650 1.19 11.34 -25.82
CA GLY A 650 0.41 11.32 -24.60
C GLY A 650 -0.63 12.45 -24.51
N THR A 651 -1.90 12.08 -24.43
CA THR A 651 -2.90 12.89 -23.72
C THR A 651 -2.77 12.61 -22.23
N ASP A 652 -2.23 13.58 -21.48
CA ASP A 652 -1.87 13.42 -20.07
C ASP A 652 -3.05 13.09 -19.14
N ILE A 653 -3.27 11.79 -18.92
CA ILE A 653 -3.93 11.22 -17.73
C ILE A 653 -2.95 11.25 -16.53
N SER A 654 -1.73 11.76 -16.72
CA SER A 654 -0.67 11.91 -15.71
C SER A 654 -1.05 12.92 -14.62
N SER A 655 -1.89 12.49 -13.69
CA SER A 655 -1.71 12.83 -12.28
C SER A 655 -2.40 11.88 -11.30
N GLU A 656 -3.31 10.99 -11.74
CA GLU A 656 -3.93 10.02 -10.81
C GLU A 656 -2.99 8.83 -10.51
N SER A 657 -2.15 8.41 -11.47
CA SER A 657 -1.17 7.33 -11.32
C SER A 657 0.01 7.70 -10.42
N ASP A 658 0.53 8.93 -10.50
CA ASP A 658 1.57 9.41 -9.57
C ASP A 658 1.01 9.69 -8.18
N ARG A 659 -0.22 10.22 -8.07
CA ARG A 659 -0.90 10.43 -6.77
C ARG A 659 -1.03 9.14 -5.97
N GLN A 660 -1.30 7.99 -6.61
CA GLN A 660 -1.52 6.73 -5.90
C GLN A 660 -0.29 6.15 -5.17
N ARG A 661 0.92 6.70 -5.37
CA ARG A 661 2.11 6.27 -4.61
C ARG A 661 2.13 6.74 -3.15
N SER A 662 1.41 7.81 -2.80
CA SER A 662 1.55 8.53 -1.51
C SER A 662 0.63 8.04 -0.37
N TRP A 663 0.00 6.86 -0.47
CA TRP A 663 -1.17 6.51 0.38
C TRP A 663 -0.90 5.43 1.43
N GLY A 664 -0.84 5.85 2.71
CA GLY A 664 -1.04 4.96 3.87
C GLY A 664 0.04 3.90 4.04
N GLU A 665 1.29 4.34 4.10
CA GLU A 665 2.47 3.53 3.74
C GLU A 665 2.79 2.37 4.70
N SER A 666 2.29 2.37 5.95
CA SER A 666 2.54 1.30 6.93
C SER A 666 1.49 0.17 6.96
N LEU A 667 0.30 0.33 6.36
CA LEU A 667 -0.82 -0.63 6.55
C LEU A 667 -0.89 -1.74 5.48
N ASN A 668 -0.13 -1.65 4.39
CA ASN A 668 -0.27 -2.57 3.26
C ASN A 668 0.68 -3.76 3.29
N GLN A 669 1.80 -3.69 4.02
CA GLN A 669 2.66 -4.84 4.30
C GLN A 669 2.23 -5.45 5.64
N ILE A 670 2.26 -6.77 5.74
CA ILE A 670 2.03 -7.47 7.02
C ILE A 670 3.39 -7.57 7.73
N PRO A 671 3.57 -6.92 8.89
CA PRO A 671 4.77 -7.10 9.71
C PRO A 671 4.87 -8.56 10.19
N PRO A 672 6.08 -9.06 10.47
CA PRO A 672 6.21 -10.37 11.10
C PRO A 672 5.44 -10.39 12.44
N PRO A 673 4.85 -11.53 12.85
CA PRO A 673 3.94 -11.65 14.00
C PRO A 673 4.59 -11.44 15.39
N TYR A 674 5.78 -10.82 15.43
CA TYR A 674 6.57 -10.55 16.62
C TYR A 674 6.91 -9.06 16.80
N ALA A 675 6.43 -8.18 15.91
CA ALA A 675 6.45 -6.73 16.13
C ALA A 675 5.24 -6.32 16.98
N SER A 676 5.44 -6.07 18.28
CA SER A 676 4.39 -5.59 19.18
C SER A 676 4.07 -4.10 18.94
N ASP A 677 2.79 -3.74 19.04
CA ASP A 677 2.20 -2.45 18.59
C ASP A 677 2.54 -1.21 19.43
N ASP A 678 3.53 -1.25 20.33
CA ASP A 678 3.76 -0.21 21.35
C ASP A 678 4.42 1.10 20.85
N ASN A 679 4.64 1.29 19.54
CA ASN A 679 5.41 2.44 19.02
C ASN A 679 4.78 3.29 17.90
N TYR A 680 3.55 3.01 17.45
CA TYR A 680 2.89 3.85 16.42
C TYR A 680 2.13 5.09 16.95
N SER A 681 2.32 5.45 18.22
CA SER A 681 1.63 6.58 18.89
C SER A 681 2.57 7.63 19.50
N ARG A 682 3.66 8.02 18.83
CA ARG A 682 4.36 9.29 19.09
C ARG A 682 4.70 10.03 17.79
N GLY A 683 3.97 11.10 17.52
CA GLY A 683 4.16 11.93 16.33
C GLY A 683 5.54 12.58 16.29
N SER A 684 6.17 12.52 15.12
CA SER A 684 7.46 13.12 14.80
C SER A 684 7.39 14.65 14.87
N ARG A 685 7.63 15.24 16.05
CA ARG A 685 8.06 16.63 16.16
C ARG A 685 9.56 16.68 15.86
N SER A 686 9.93 17.17 14.69
CA SER A 686 11.31 17.57 14.43
C SER A 686 11.71 18.66 15.43
N ARG A 687 12.67 18.35 16.30
CA ARG A 687 13.57 19.38 16.81
C ARG A 687 14.54 19.66 15.68
N ASP A 688 14.59 20.91 15.25
CA ASP A 688 15.80 21.75 15.33
C ASP A 688 15.39 23.21 15.02
N ASP A 689 16.25 24.16 15.39
CA ASP A 689 16.18 25.61 15.14
C ASP A 689 14.98 26.43 15.68
N LEU A 690 15.09 26.87 16.94
CA LEU A 690 14.80 28.28 17.34
C LEU A 690 15.79 28.73 18.44
N PRO A 691 16.17 30.03 18.51
CA PRO A 691 17.39 30.50 19.19
C PRO A 691 17.23 30.82 20.69
N MET A 692 18.38 31.05 21.36
CA MET A 692 18.50 31.49 22.75
C MET A 692 17.90 32.87 23.03
N GLU A 693 17.21 33.03 24.17
CA GLU A 693 17.20 34.29 24.93
C GLU A 693 16.95 34.13 26.45
N VAL A 694 18.06 34.12 27.20
CA VAL A 694 18.37 34.78 28.49
C VAL A 694 17.25 35.19 29.49
N MET A 695 17.28 34.51 30.66
CA MET A 695 17.05 34.96 32.07
C MET A 695 15.68 35.41 32.65
N SER A 696 15.35 34.74 33.78
CA SER A 696 14.80 35.30 35.05
C SER A 696 13.31 35.74 35.08
N THR A 697 12.57 35.78 36.20
CA THR A 697 12.85 35.68 37.65
C THR A 697 11.75 34.90 38.42
N SER A 698 12.12 34.35 39.59
CA SER A 698 11.30 34.05 40.81
C SER A 698 9.77 34.21 40.83
N SER A 699 9.05 33.23 41.44
CA SER A 699 8.49 33.36 42.82
C SER A 699 7.77 32.08 43.34
N ARG A 700 8.00 31.78 44.61
CA ARG A 700 7.25 30.87 45.54
C ARG A 700 6.61 31.77 46.63
N PRO A 701 5.94 31.28 47.70
CA PRO A 701 5.36 29.96 48.02
C PRO A 701 3.88 30.03 48.50
N SER A 702 3.22 28.92 48.87
CA SER A 702 2.90 28.52 50.28
C SER A 702 1.40 28.09 50.36
N ALA A 703 0.87 27.32 51.32
CA ALA A 703 1.37 26.70 52.55
C ALA A 703 0.49 25.47 52.95
N ALA A 704 0.98 24.62 53.89
CA ALA A 704 0.23 23.79 54.87
C ALA A 704 -0.79 22.73 54.35
N ASN A 705 -1.04 21.56 54.97
CA ASN A 705 -0.59 20.85 56.18
C ASN A 705 -1.09 19.38 56.09
N SER A 706 -0.69 18.36 56.86
CA SER A 706 0.51 18.04 57.68
C SER A 706 0.35 16.60 58.27
N VAL A 707 1.15 16.22 59.28
CA VAL A 707 1.01 15.06 60.21
C VAL A 707 1.63 13.70 59.82
N ARG A 708 2.85 13.51 60.38
CA ARG A 708 3.41 12.33 61.10
C ARG A 708 3.59 11.01 60.34
N ASP A 709 4.84 10.55 60.13
CA ASP A 709 5.88 10.08 61.09
C ASP A 709 5.70 8.60 61.43
N GLU A 710 6.63 7.74 60.99
CA GLU A 710 7.47 6.97 61.91
C GLU A 710 8.71 6.35 61.23
N ASN A 711 9.87 6.63 61.85
CA ASN A 711 11.10 5.82 61.96
C ASN A 711 11.90 5.38 60.71
N ASP A 712 12.83 6.28 60.34
CA ASP A 712 14.28 6.16 60.61
C ASP A 712 15.16 4.98 60.13
N ASN A 713 16.21 5.44 59.43
CA ASN A 713 17.62 5.03 59.49
C ASN A 713 18.07 3.65 58.97
N ALA A 714 18.66 3.69 57.77
CA ALA A 714 20.12 3.75 57.58
C ALA A 714 21.00 2.94 58.59
N ASN A 715 22.05 2.25 58.15
CA ASN A 715 23.06 2.84 57.27
C ASN A 715 24.01 1.85 56.56
N ASP A 716 24.53 2.37 55.44
CA ASP A 716 25.84 2.10 54.82
C ASP A 716 26.14 0.83 53.98
N ARG A 717 27.20 0.99 53.17
CA ARG A 717 27.38 0.43 51.82
C ARG A 717 28.38 -0.74 51.79
N THR A 718 28.28 -1.62 50.79
CA THR A 718 29.31 -1.76 49.72
C THR A 718 29.04 -2.87 48.67
N LEU A 719 29.24 -2.51 47.40
CA LEU A 719 29.90 -3.26 46.31
C LEU A 719 29.42 -4.66 45.79
N ARG A 720 29.45 -4.71 44.44
CA ARG A 720 29.66 -5.85 43.50
C ARG A 720 28.46 -6.72 43.06
N LEU A 721 28.24 -6.64 41.74
CA LEU A 721 28.10 -7.75 40.77
C LEU A 721 27.87 -9.16 41.34
N LYS A 722 26.75 -9.77 40.94
CA LYS A 722 26.64 -11.22 40.74
C LYS A 722 25.59 -11.56 39.69
N ASP A 723 25.91 -12.52 38.84
CA ASP A 723 24.96 -13.23 37.99
C ASP A 723 23.92 -13.98 38.83
N SER A 724 22.69 -14.09 38.32
CA SER A 724 21.82 -15.24 38.57
C SER A 724 20.69 -15.26 37.54
N GLY A 725 20.56 -16.38 36.83
CA GLY A 725 19.40 -16.61 35.97
C GLY A 725 18.18 -17.05 36.79
N GLY A 726 17.00 -16.78 36.26
CA GLY A 726 15.73 -17.29 36.76
C GLY A 726 14.88 -17.80 35.61
N TRP A 727 14.70 -19.13 35.53
CA TRP A 727 13.75 -19.74 34.60
C TRP A 727 12.34 -19.68 35.21
N GLY A 728 11.34 -19.35 34.40
CA GLY A 728 9.93 -19.42 34.77
C GLY A 728 9.13 -20.07 33.66
N TRP A 729 8.52 -21.21 33.95
CA TRP A 729 7.52 -21.88 33.11
C TRP A 729 6.15 -21.69 33.75
N GLU A 730 5.14 -21.27 32.96
CA GLU A 730 3.73 -21.39 33.35
C GLU A 730 3.02 -22.31 32.35
N GLU A 731 2.29 -23.29 32.89
CA GLU A 731 1.61 -24.34 32.14
C GLU A 731 0.16 -24.46 32.64
N ARG A 732 -0.85 -24.30 31.76
CA ARG A 732 -2.25 -24.62 32.06
C ARG A 732 -3.06 -25.00 30.81
N GLY A 733 -3.64 -26.20 30.82
CA GLY A 733 -4.87 -26.52 30.09
C GLY A 733 -4.68 -27.30 28.77
N PRO A 734 -5.54 -28.29 28.45
CA PRO A 734 -5.08 -29.44 27.67
C PRO A 734 -5.59 -29.54 26.22
N VAL A 735 -5.01 -30.53 25.52
CA VAL A 735 -5.29 -31.04 24.16
C VAL A 735 -4.53 -30.34 23.01
N GLY A 736 -3.35 -30.91 22.69
CA GLY A 736 -2.98 -31.13 21.29
C GLY A 736 -2.20 -30.05 20.54
N VAL A 737 -1.32 -29.28 21.19
CA VAL A 737 -0.40 -28.35 20.49
C VAL A 737 1.05 -28.64 20.87
N ARG A 738 1.90 -29.00 19.90
CA ARG A 738 3.37 -28.95 20.08
C ARG A 738 3.79 -27.48 20.08
N LEU A 739 4.26 -26.99 21.23
CA LEU A 739 4.57 -25.58 21.45
C LEU A 739 5.95 -25.19 20.93
N TRP A 740 6.05 -23.93 20.49
CA TRP A 740 7.26 -23.32 19.93
C TRP A 740 8.10 -22.69 21.06
N GLY A 741 9.34 -23.15 21.26
CA GLY A 741 10.30 -22.51 22.17
C GLY A 741 11.00 -21.32 21.51
N ARG A 742 11.16 -20.21 22.25
CA ARG A 742 11.99 -19.06 21.84
C ARG A 742 13.18 -18.88 22.77
N VAL A 743 14.36 -18.64 22.21
CA VAL A 743 15.54 -18.20 22.97
C VAL A 743 16.12 -16.96 22.30
N TRP A 744 16.46 -15.95 23.10
CA TRP A 744 17.14 -14.75 22.65
C TRP A 744 18.65 -14.91 22.74
N CYS A 745 19.38 -14.55 21.69
CA CYS A 745 20.84 -14.45 21.73
C CYS A 745 21.28 -13.22 20.92
N ASN A 746 22.10 -12.35 21.52
CA ASN A 746 22.68 -11.14 20.91
C ASN A 746 21.71 -10.31 20.04
N ASN A 747 20.54 -9.96 20.59
CA ASN A 747 19.47 -9.17 19.93
C ASN A 747 18.95 -9.74 18.59
N LYS A 748 19.17 -11.04 18.30
CA LYS A 748 18.50 -11.75 17.22
C LYS A 748 17.54 -12.80 17.80
N GLN A 749 16.35 -12.88 17.22
CA GLN A 749 15.36 -13.90 17.56
C GLN A 749 15.64 -15.16 16.73
N VAL A 750 16.06 -16.24 17.39
CA VAL A 750 16.22 -17.55 16.75
C VAL A 750 14.92 -18.34 16.95
N VAL A 751 14.41 -18.91 15.86
CA VAL A 751 13.17 -19.70 15.83
C VAL A 751 13.55 -21.17 15.70
N PHE A 752 13.13 -21.99 16.66
CA PHE A 752 13.34 -23.44 16.59
C PHE A 752 12.12 -24.12 15.97
N ILE A 753 12.38 -25.06 15.05
CA ILE A 753 11.41 -26.06 14.63
C ILE A 753 11.66 -27.28 15.53
N LEU A 754 10.69 -27.63 16.37
CA LEU A 754 10.64 -28.96 16.99
C LEU A 754 9.87 -29.87 16.04
N ALA A 755 10.51 -30.98 15.64
CA ALA A 755 9.92 -32.02 14.80
C ALA A 755 8.82 -32.82 15.52
#